data_AF-A0A8H6A667-F1
#
_entry.id   AF-A0A8H6A667-F1
#
_cell.length_a   1.000
_cell.length_b   1.000
_cell.length_c   1.000
_cell.angle_alpha   90.00
_cell.angle_beta   90.00
_cell.angle_gamma   90.00
#
_symmetry.space_group_name_H-M   'P 1'
#
loop_
_entity.id
_entity.type
_entity.pdbx_description
1 polymer ?
#
loop_
_entity_poly.entity_id
_entity_poly.type
_entity_poly.pdbx_seq_one_letter_code
_entity_poly.pdbx_strand_id
1 'polypeptide(L)'
;MAHNDIVVLGAGIIGLNVTLELSKRGYGRHVTVMAEHLPGDESIDYTSPWAGANFSGISGSDANALRWDRSGYSTMIGLIDAGAEEAKYLSKTESTEYWDQAPSQDKINSMTEYLRDLVIIPSSDLPEGVAFGIKFTTVTLNAPAHCEHLKHLLSQPRYGGVRFVRRKVSRLQDAFLQGTHIVFNCVGNAAFSLAGVTDLKCYPTRGQIVVAKAPSVNVNVMRHGKDYETYIIPRPRSDGTVILGGYLQPRDHTSQARPVETESILSRTAALLPVLKNGETKIIRVAVGLRPSRQGGARVELETTPEGNTVVHNYGAGGTGFQAGMGMAKDAVDLAADILGHLQTHTGSSDGRTNESSVFASLVKPTDSAAMHMTESPMHAEDPSVGEQLFDFSLGQGFDDPHASVLGREDHGIMDELMLSMYEGQGLSHIEPNPGLGPPSLDNHPSLTSQLCGLTGDMDPYVLRHYRFDIRSEFLFSKLAIRSVRNTEVPVQFLLSKPELSNESKSLTSLEPPIPGEGLSGLSQIVTPEIGERLIQLFTRFVNLQFPILSEDRLPDPRASSAHLLAAIYLISQPFTTFDDYLCIELVYSPPSPQDLFRIAWRELNHALSEPTIQSLQAALILLLHPPSNPLLLDSTVKWTLLGMTVSMAQTLGLHLDPSIWNIPSDEIHTRRRLSWVVFAIDKWLAFSFGRPSHISRNDWLITELNSSDIESETSTSGAHLYAIEFSKLTTILDNVLTSL
;
A
#
# COMPACT_ATOMS: atom_id res chain seq x y z
N MET A 1 21.03 46.62 8.49
CA MET A 1 20.66 45.44 9.30
C MET A 1 19.17 45.23 9.12
N ALA A 2 18.78 44.21 8.34
CA ALA A 2 17.43 43.66 8.18
C ALA A 2 17.58 42.56 7.11
N HIS A 3 17.49 41.29 7.51
CA HIS A 3 17.77 40.14 6.62
C HIS A 3 16.84 38.94 6.87
N ASN A 4 15.83 39.11 7.72
CA ASN A 4 14.94 38.06 8.18
C ASN A 4 13.46 38.38 7.93
N ASP A 5 13.14 39.56 7.38
CA ASP A 5 11.77 40.08 7.33
C ASP A 5 10.85 39.14 6.55
N ILE A 6 11.43 38.42 5.57
CA ILE A 6 10.85 37.30 4.85
C ILE A 6 11.75 36.07 5.05
N VAL A 7 11.17 34.93 5.40
CA VAL A 7 11.88 33.64 5.41
C VAL A 7 11.25 32.69 4.39
N VAL A 8 12.07 32.10 3.51
CA VAL A 8 11.64 31.01 2.63
C VAL A 8 12.15 29.69 3.22
N LEU A 9 11.23 28.84 3.67
CA LEU A 9 11.54 27.57 4.32
C LEU A 9 11.57 26.43 3.30
N GLY A 10 12.77 25.97 2.96
CA GLY A 10 13.04 24.95 1.94
C GLY A 10 13.72 25.52 0.70
N ALA A 11 14.85 24.92 0.30
CA ALA A 11 15.66 25.35 -0.85
C ALA A 11 15.54 24.39 -2.05
N GLY A 12 14.39 23.72 -2.20
CA GLY A 12 14.01 23.03 -3.43
C GLY A 12 13.59 24.03 -4.52
N ILE A 13 13.32 23.53 -5.73
CA ILE A 13 12.96 24.40 -6.87
C ILE A 13 11.78 25.35 -6.58
N ILE A 14 10.78 24.93 -5.81
CA ILE A 14 9.65 25.78 -5.41
C ILE A 14 10.13 26.98 -4.57
N GLY A 15 10.92 26.73 -3.53
CA GLY A 15 11.47 27.80 -2.69
C GLY A 15 12.45 28.70 -3.44
N LEU A 16 13.24 28.15 -4.37
CA LEU A 16 14.11 28.95 -5.26
C LEU A 16 13.29 29.84 -6.21
N ASN A 17 12.18 29.35 -6.76
CA ASN A 17 11.30 30.14 -7.62
C ASN A 17 10.56 31.24 -6.83
N VAL A 18 10.06 30.94 -5.62
CA VAL A 18 9.49 31.96 -4.71
C VAL A 18 10.53 33.03 -4.38
N THR A 19 11.75 32.63 -4.07
CA THR A 19 12.86 33.55 -3.77
C THR A 19 13.23 34.39 -4.99
N LEU A 20 13.20 33.82 -6.20
CA LEU A 20 13.45 34.53 -7.46
C LEU A 20 12.35 35.56 -7.75
N GLU A 21 11.09 35.21 -7.56
CA GLU A 21 9.95 36.12 -7.75
C GLU A 21 9.98 37.29 -6.76
N LEU A 22 10.21 37.01 -5.47
CA LEU A 22 10.48 38.03 -4.45
C LEU A 22 11.64 38.94 -4.83
N SER A 23 12.74 38.37 -5.33
CA SER A 23 13.94 39.13 -5.75
C SER A 23 13.65 40.03 -6.96
N LYS A 24 12.89 39.55 -7.95
CA LYS A 24 12.45 40.32 -9.12
C LYS A 24 11.52 41.47 -8.76
N ARG A 25 10.70 41.29 -7.71
CA ARG A 25 9.87 42.36 -7.11
C ARG A 25 10.64 43.27 -6.12
N GLY A 26 11.97 43.15 -6.05
CA GLY A 26 12.84 44.02 -5.26
C GLY A 26 13.00 43.65 -3.77
N TYR A 27 12.37 42.56 -3.32
CA TYR A 27 12.37 42.13 -1.92
C TYR A 27 13.61 41.33 -1.49
N GLY A 28 14.44 40.85 -2.42
CA GLY A 28 15.52 39.87 -2.13
C GLY A 28 16.46 40.23 -0.97
N ARG A 29 16.69 41.53 -0.71
CA ARG A 29 17.49 42.01 0.44
C ARG A 29 16.94 41.60 1.82
N HIS A 30 15.61 41.42 1.89
CA HIS A 30 14.84 41.06 3.08
C HIS A 30 14.71 39.55 3.28
N VAL A 31 15.15 38.74 2.30
CA VAL A 31 14.91 37.30 2.26
C VAL A 31 16.08 36.51 2.86
N THR A 32 15.77 35.66 3.85
CA THR A 32 16.60 34.51 4.21
C THR A 32 15.94 33.23 3.69
N VAL A 33 16.68 32.41 2.93
CA VAL A 33 16.27 31.03 2.62
C VAL A 33 16.83 30.12 3.72
N MET A 34 15.96 29.40 4.42
CA MET A 34 16.31 28.46 5.49
C MET A 34 15.97 27.03 5.06
N ALA A 35 16.92 26.10 5.09
CA ALA A 35 16.65 24.70 4.74
C ALA A 35 17.67 23.74 5.33
N GLU A 36 17.27 22.48 5.55
CA GLU A 36 18.19 21.40 5.91
C GLU A 36 19.14 21.06 4.76
N HIS A 37 18.57 20.89 3.56
CA HIS A 37 19.30 20.66 2.31
C HIS A 37 19.31 21.91 1.44
N LEU A 38 20.44 22.16 0.78
CA LEU A 38 20.68 23.27 -0.13
C LEU A 38 21.12 22.72 -1.50
N PRO A 39 20.96 23.49 -2.60
CA PRO A 39 21.51 23.08 -3.90
C PRO A 39 23.02 22.81 -3.82
N GLY A 40 23.44 21.68 -4.40
CA GLY A 40 24.73 21.03 -4.20
C GLY A 40 24.67 19.77 -3.32
N ASP A 41 23.60 19.60 -2.54
CA ASP A 41 23.37 18.37 -1.76
C ASP A 41 22.57 17.32 -2.56
N GLU A 42 22.76 16.05 -2.22
CA GLU A 42 21.87 14.96 -2.60
C GLU A 42 21.36 14.23 -1.35
N SER A 43 20.04 14.06 -1.26
CA SER A 43 19.34 13.41 -0.14
C SER A 43 17.99 12.89 -0.61
N ILE A 44 17.48 11.79 -0.04
CA ILE A 44 16.15 11.27 -0.39
C ILE A 44 15.03 12.25 0.02
N ASP A 45 15.25 13.01 1.10
CA ASP A 45 14.35 14.06 1.59
C ASP A 45 14.40 15.35 0.75
N TYR A 46 15.32 15.42 -0.22
CA TYR A 46 15.51 16.58 -1.09
C TYR A 46 15.22 16.20 -2.56
N THR A 47 13.97 16.39 -2.99
CA THR A 47 13.51 15.91 -4.31
C THR A 47 14.24 16.52 -5.52
N SER A 48 14.61 17.80 -5.45
CA SER A 48 14.94 18.59 -6.66
C SER A 48 16.13 18.10 -7.52
N PRO A 49 17.26 17.61 -6.96
CA PRO A 49 18.38 17.07 -7.77
C PRO A 49 18.02 15.83 -8.61
N TRP A 50 17.04 15.04 -8.16
CA TRP A 50 16.62 13.78 -8.79
C TRP A 50 15.72 13.97 -10.02
N ALA A 51 15.21 15.18 -10.26
CA ALA A 51 14.29 15.44 -11.37
C ALA A 51 15.00 15.36 -12.75
N GLY A 52 14.22 15.12 -13.81
CA GLY A 52 14.74 14.98 -15.18
C GLY A 52 15.56 16.19 -15.67
N ALA A 53 14.96 17.33 -15.98
CA ALA A 53 13.52 17.61 -15.98
C ALA A 53 13.09 18.30 -17.29
N ASN A 54 11.80 18.24 -17.60
CA ASN A 54 11.17 18.90 -18.73
C ASN A 54 9.88 19.63 -18.32
N PHE A 55 9.34 20.42 -19.23
CA PHE A 55 7.90 20.64 -19.30
C PHE A 55 7.24 19.47 -20.05
N SER A 56 6.08 19.01 -19.57
CA SER A 56 5.31 17.94 -20.21
C SER A 56 3.81 18.16 -20.06
N GLY A 57 3.00 17.68 -21.01
CA GLY A 57 1.54 17.79 -21.01
C GLY A 57 0.82 16.94 -19.96
N ILE A 58 1.47 16.58 -18.85
CA ILE A 58 1.01 15.56 -17.90
C ILE A 58 -0.07 16.03 -16.92
N SER A 59 -0.14 17.32 -16.58
CA SER A 59 -0.99 17.81 -15.48
C SER A 59 -2.47 17.44 -15.58
N GLY A 60 -3.12 17.38 -14.42
CA GLY A 60 -4.56 17.14 -14.31
C GLY A 60 -5.40 18.26 -14.92
N SER A 61 -6.71 18.04 -15.00
CA SER A 61 -7.69 18.99 -15.51
C SER A 61 -8.14 20.05 -14.49
N ASP A 62 -7.47 20.18 -13.34
CA ASP A 62 -7.82 21.20 -12.36
C ASP A 62 -7.32 22.59 -12.80
N ALA A 63 -8.13 23.62 -12.50
CA ALA A 63 -7.91 24.97 -13.00
C ALA A 63 -6.62 25.62 -12.47
N ASN A 64 -6.10 25.18 -11.33
CA ASN A 64 -4.86 25.73 -10.76
C ASN A 64 -3.63 25.12 -11.45
N ALA A 65 -3.57 23.80 -11.62
CA ALA A 65 -2.49 23.14 -12.36
C ALA A 65 -2.40 23.64 -13.80
N LEU A 66 -3.54 23.75 -14.51
CA LEU A 66 -3.58 24.29 -15.87
C LEU A 66 -3.12 25.77 -15.93
N ARG A 67 -3.46 26.59 -14.92
CA ARG A 67 -2.96 27.98 -14.79
C ARG A 67 -1.45 28.02 -14.55
N TRP A 68 -0.95 27.23 -13.61
CA TRP A 68 0.46 27.21 -13.24
C TRP A 68 1.36 26.65 -14.33
N ASP A 69 0.92 25.62 -15.06
CA ASP A 69 1.64 25.09 -16.23
C ASP A 69 1.73 26.13 -17.35
N ARG A 70 0.61 26.76 -17.74
CA ARG A 70 0.62 27.83 -18.75
C ARG A 70 1.54 28.98 -18.36
N SER A 71 1.48 29.40 -17.11
CA SER A 71 2.33 30.46 -16.55
C SER A 71 3.81 30.07 -16.53
N GLY A 72 4.13 28.85 -16.06
CA GLY A 72 5.48 28.33 -15.95
C GLY A 72 6.14 28.06 -17.31
N TYR A 73 5.42 27.43 -18.25
CA TYR A 73 5.86 27.26 -19.63
C TYR A 73 6.19 28.60 -20.29
N SER A 74 5.25 29.56 -20.24
CA SER A 74 5.42 30.88 -20.84
C SER A 74 6.59 31.64 -20.23
N THR A 75 6.78 31.53 -18.92
CA THR A 75 7.90 32.16 -18.21
C THR A 75 9.24 31.52 -18.58
N MET A 76 9.35 30.18 -18.58
CA MET A 76 10.58 29.49 -18.97
C MET A 76 10.97 29.77 -20.43
N ILE A 77 10.01 29.69 -21.36
CA ILE A 77 10.22 30.01 -22.78
C ILE A 77 10.65 31.48 -22.94
N GLY A 78 9.97 32.42 -22.27
CA GLY A 78 10.32 33.85 -22.29
C GLY A 78 11.73 34.13 -21.77
N LEU A 79 12.15 33.45 -20.70
CA LEU A 79 13.52 33.57 -20.17
C LEU A 79 14.56 33.01 -21.15
N ILE A 80 14.28 31.90 -21.85
CA ILE A 80 15.18 31.35 -22.89
C ILE A 80 15.27 32.30 -24.09
N ASP A 81 14.12 32.79 -24.59
CA ASP A 81 14.06 33.68 -25.75
C ASP A 81 14.71 35.05 -25.48
N ALA A 82 14.62 35.55 -24.24
CA ALA A 82 15.31 36.77 -23.80
C ALA A 82 16.80 36.57 -23.49
N GLY A 83 17.34 35.34 -23.57
CA GLY A 83 18.72 35.02 -23.18
C GLY A 83 19.01 35.27 -21.70
N ALA A 84 18.00 35.17 -20.84
CA ALA A 84 18.08 35.56 -19.44
C ALA A 84 19.01 34.64 -18.63
N GLU A 85 19.71 35.22 -17.66
CA GLU A 85 20.70 34.54 -16.83
C GLU A 85 20.12 33.33 -16.07
N GLU A 86 18.87 33.42 -15.62
CA GLU A 86 18.17 32.32 -14.95
C GLU A 86 17.98 31.09 -15.86
N ALA A 87 17.80 31.30 -17.18
CA ALA A 87 17.59 30.25 -18.16
C ALA A 87 18.89 29.55 -18.62
N LYS A 88 20.06 29.87 -18.03
CA LYS A 88 21.36 29.28 -18.41
C LYS A 88 21.34 27.75 -18.54
N TYR A 89 20.61 27.04 -17.69
CA TYR A 89 20.50 25.57 -17.66
C TYR A 89 19.16 25.02 -18.19
N LEU A 90 18.41 25.84 -18.91
CA LEU A 90 17.22 25.47 -19.67
C LEU A 90 17.57 25.44 -21.17
N SER A 91 16.82 24.68 -21.97
CA SER A 91 16.87 24.70 -23.43
C SER A 91 15.51 24.43 -24.02
N LYS A 92 15.21 25.07 -25.14
CA LYS A 92 14.16 24.61 -26.06
C LYS A 92 14.60 23.29 -26.70
N THR A 93 13.67 22.35 -26.84
CA THR A 93 13.91 20.99 -27.32
C THR A 93 12.64 20.47 -28.01
N GLU A 94 12.73 19.73 -29.11
CA GLU A 94 11.56 19.04 -29.67
C GLU A 94 11.09 17.97 -28.67
N SER A 95 9.81 18.01 -28.29
CA SER A 95 9.13 16.95 -27.56
C SER A 95 8.28 16.12 -28.49
N THR A 96 8.26 14.81 -28.28
CA THR A 96 7.20 13.91 -28.76
C THR A 96 6.58 13.23 -27.55
N GLU A 97 5.27 13.40 -27.35
CA GLU A 97 4.56 12.83 -26.21
C GLU A 97 3.40 11.95 -26.71
N TYR A 98 3.33 10.73 -26.19
CA TYR A 98 2.35 9.70 -26.55
C TYR A 98 1.52 9.29 -25.33
N TRP A 99 0.25 8.98 -25.53
CA TRP A 99 -0.63 8.40 -24.50
C TRP A 99 -1.31 7.13 -25.02
N ASP A 100 -1.27 6.06 -24.23
CA ASP A 100 -2.01 4.82 -24.49
C ASP A 100 -3.54 5.00 -24.30
N GLN A 101 -3.95 6.08 -23.61
CA GLN A 101 -5.34 6.51 -23.46
C GLN A 101 -5.48 8.00 -23.81
N ALA A 102 -6.41 8.35 -24.69
CA ALA A 102 -6.57 9.73 -25.16
C ALA A 102 -6.94 10.70 -24.02
N PRO A 103 -6.23 11.84 -23.86
CA PRO A 103 -6.62 12.90 -22.94
C PRO A 103 -8.00 13.49 -23.26
N SER A 104 -8.65 14.11 -22.26
CA SER A 104 -9.92 14.81 -22.48
C SER A 104 -9.77 15.98 -23.45
N GLN A 105 -10.82 16.29 -24.21
CA GLN A 105 -10.79 17.36 -25.21
C GLN A 105 -10.44 18.72 -24.59
N ASP A 106 -10.91 19.02 -23.38
CA ASP A 106 -10.57 20.27 -22.66
C ASP A 106 -9.08 20.37 -22.36
N LYS A 107 -8.42 19.24 -22.05
CA LYS A 107 -6.97 19.19 -21.84
C LYS A 107 -6.22 19.37 -23.17
N ILE A 108 -6.68 18.76 -24.26
CA ILE A 108 -6.11 18.95 -25.61
C ILE A 108 -6.23 20.42 -26.04
N ASN A 109 -7.41 21.03 -25.86
CA ASN A 109 -7.66 22.44 -26.13
C ASN A 109 -6.71 23.33 -25.32
N SER A 110 -6.67 23.14 -23.99
CA SER A 110 -5.85 23.95 -23.07
C SER A 110 -4.36 23.88 -23.41
N MET A 111 -3.83 22.70 -23.75
CA MET A 111 -2.43 22.55 -24.21
C MET A 111 -2.16 23.29 -25.53
N THR A 112 -3.10 23.23 -26.47
CA THR A 112 -2.99 23.86 -27.80
C THR A 112 -2.98 25.40 -27.73
N GLU A 113 -3.54 26.00 -26.68
CA GLU A 113 -3.56 27.46 -26.50
C GLU A 113 -2.21 28.09 -26.13
N TYR A 114 -1.23 27.32 -25.61
CA TYR A 114 0.03 27.89 -25.13
C TYR A 114 1.30 27.13 -25.50
N LEU A 115 1.23 25.84 -25.84
CA LEU A 115 2.42 25.09 -26.28
C LEU A 115 2.84 25.54 -27.68
N ARG A 116 4.13 25.86 -27.82
CA ARG A 116 4.68 26.43 -29.06
C ARG A 116 4.96 25.31 -30.05
N ASP A 117 4.63 25.57 -31.32
CA ASP A 117 4.82 24.63 -32.43
C ASP A 117 4.06 23.30 -32.23
N LEU A 118 2.92 23.32 -31.50
CA LEU A 118 2.15 22.11 -31.22
C LEU A 118 1.47 21.55 -32.47
N VAL A 119 1.70 20.27 -32.73
CA VAL A 119 1.10 19.48 -33.80
C VAL A 119 0.57 18.17 -33.20
N ILE A 120 -0.69 17.84 -33.45
CA ILE A 120 -1.26 16.52 -33.12
C ILE A 120 -0.79 15.52 -34.18
N ILE A 121 -0.28 14.37 -33.74
CA ILE A 121 0.25 13.32 -34.61
C ILE A 121 -0.94 12.58 -35.28
N PRO A 122 -0.95 12.40 -36.61
CA PRO A 122 -1.98 11.62 -37.29
C PRO A 122 -2.07 10.19 -36.74
N SER A 123 -3.29 9.63 -36.65
CA SER A 123 -3.51 8.28 -36.12
C SER A 123 -2.82 7.16 -36.92
N SER A 124 -2.43 7.44 -38.17
CA SER A 124 -1.62 6.55 -39.02
C SER A 124 -0.12 6.55 -38.68
N ASP A 125 0.38 7.57 -37.99
CA ASP A 125 1.77 7.75 -37.59
C ASP A 125 2.01 7.41 -36.09
N LEU A 126 0.97 6.98 -35.37
CA LEU A 126 1.05 6.60 -33.96
C LEU A 126 1.65 5.19 -33.78
N PRO A 127 2.53 4.97 -32.77
CA PRO A 127 3.00 3.64 -32.42
C PRO A 127 1.88 2.70 -31.95
N GLU A 128 2.13 1.39 -32.02
CA GLU A 128 1.18 0.38 -31.54
C GLU A 128 0.82 0.57 -30.05
N GLY A 129 -0.48 0.48 -29.75
CA GLY A 129 -1.04 0.72 -28.42
C GLY A 129 -1.18 2.20 -28.02
N VAL A 130 -0.82 3.17 -28.88
CA VAL A 130 -0.96 4.60 -28.60
C VAL A 130 -2.29 5.12 -29.15
N ALA A 131 -3.10 5.76 -28.31
CA ALA A 131 -4.39 6.34 -28.68
C ALA A 131 -4.31 7.82 -29.08
N PHE A 132 -3.31 8.55 -28.60
CA PHE A 132 -3.10 9.98 -28.88
C PHE A 132 -1.62 10.35 -28.81
N GLY A 133 -1.18 11.34 -29.57
CA GLY A 133 0.17 11.87 -29.46
C GLY A 133 0.33 13.28 -30.04
N ILE A 134 1.31 14.01 -29.53
CA ILE A 134 1.66 15.38 -29.96
C ILE A 134 3.16 15.54 -30.17
N LYS A 135 3.52 16.51 -31.01
CA LYS A 135 4.84 17.13 -31.04
C LYS A 135 4.74 18.60 -30.69
N PHE A 136 5.72 19.16 -29.99
CA PHE A 136 5.80 20.60 -29.67
C PHE A 136 7.23 20.99 -29.23
N THR A 137 7.53 22.29 -29.22
CA THR A 137 8.75 22.81 -28.61
C THR A 137 8.59 22.83 -27.09
N THR A 138 9.24 21.90 -26.37
CA THR A 138 9.27 21.90 -24.90
C THR A 138 10.50 22.62 -24.34
N VAL A 139 10.51 22.80 -23.02
CA VAL A 139 11.70 23.15 -22.24
C VAL A 139 12.26 21.90 -21.58
N THR A 140 13.55 21.62 -21.78
CA THR A 140 14.32 20.66 -20.96
C THR A 140 15.33 21.40 -20.10
N LEU A 141 15.68 20.88 -18.92
CA LEU A 141 16.59 21.54 -17.99
C LEU A 141 17.43 20.56 -17.15
N ASN A 142 18.65 21.00 -16.82
CA ASN A 142 19.58 20.25 -15.98
C ASN A 142 19.32 20.55 -14.50
N ALA A 143 18.43 19.78 -13.86
CA ALA A 143 17.83 20.07 -12.56
C ALA A 143 18.83 20.48 -11.44
N PRO A 144 19.86 19.68 -11.08
CA PRO A 144 20.79 20.06 -10.01
C PRO A 144 21.58 21.33 -10.35
N ALA A 145 22.12 21.43 -11.57
CA ALA A 145 22.90 22.59 -12.01
C ALA A 145 22.06 23.87 -12.09
N HIS A 146 20.77 23.76 -12.44
CA HIS A 146 19.84 24.89 -12.40
C HIS A 146 19.56 25.35 -10.97
N CYS A 147 19.33 24.43 -10.02
CA CYS A 147 19.14 24.78 -8.61
C CYS A 147 20.38 25.44 -8.00
N GLU A 148 21.59 24.94 -8.30
CA GLU A 148 22.86 25.56 -7.87
C GLU A 148 23.06 26.95 -8.48
N HIS A 149 22.74 27.10 -9.77
CA HIS A 149 22.84 28.37 -10.48
C HIS A 149 21.86 29.41 -9.94
N LEU A 150 20.60 29.03 -9.65
CA LEU A 150 19.64 29.92 -8.98
C LEU A 150 20.14 30.34 -7.59
N LYS A 151 20.61 29.41 -6.75
CA LYS A 151 21.25 29.73 -5.46
C LYS A 151 22.40 30.74 -5.61
N HIS A 152 23.28 30.51 -6.58
CA HIS A 152 24.39 31.42 -6.87
C HIS A 152 23.91 32.81 -7.32
N LEU A 153 22.96 32.89 -8.26
CA LEU A 153 22.38 34.16 -8.72
C LEU A 153 21.72 34.94 -7.57
N LEU A 154 20.87 34.29 -6.77
CA LEU A 154 20.09 34.93 -5.72
C LEU A 154 20.97 35.56 -4.63
N SER A 155 22.13 34.95 -4.32
CA SER A 155 23.13 35.54 -3.42
C SER A 155 23.97 36.67 -4.04
N GLN A 156 23.80 37.03 -5.33
CA GLN A 156 24.45 38.20 -5.90
C GLN A 156 23.70 39.51 -5.52
N PRO A 157 24.40 40.65 -5.35
CA PRO A 157 23.76 41.92 -4.98
C PRO A 157 22.63 42.38 -5.91
N ARG A 158 22.67 42.03 -7.21
CA ARG A 158 21.61 42.35 -8.18
C ARG A 158 20.27 41.65 -7.91
N TYR A 159 20.26 40.55 -7.16
CA TYR A 159 19.05 39.89 -6.65
C TYR A 159 18.82 40.19 -5.16
N GLY A 160 19.48 41.23 -4.62
CA GLY A 160 19.38 41.64 -3.22
C GLY A 160 20.37 40.95 -2.27
N GLY A 161 21.18 39.99 -2.74
CA GLY A 161 22.16 39.29 -1.91
C GLY A 161 21.52 38.30 -0.93
N VAL A 162 20.55 37.52 -1.40
CA VAL A 162 19.76 36.58 -0.59
C VAL A 162 20.65 35.66 0.24
N ARG A 163 20.34 35.57 1.55
CA ARG A 163 21.10 34.77 2.50
C ARG A 163 20.55 33.35 2.59
N PHE A 164 21.37 32.36 2.24
CA PHE A 164 21.04 30.94 2.45
C PHE A 164 21.60 30.45 3.80
N VAL A 165 20.74 29.84 4.62
CA VAL A 165 21.07 29.32 5.96
C VAL A 165 20.76 27.82 5.99
N ARG A 166 21.80 27.00 6.19
CA ARG A 166 21.63 25.57 6.45
C ARG A 166 21.11 25.36 7.88
N ARG A 167 19.86 24.92 8.03
CA ARG A 167 19.22 24.62 9.32
C ARG A 167 18.01 23.71 9.13
N LYS A 168 17.98 22.56 9.82
CA LYS A 168 16.77 21.76 10.02
C LYS A 168 15.88 22.47 11.06
N VAL A 169 14.56 22.41 10.87
CA VAL A 169 13.55 22.86 11.83
C VAL A 169 12.75 21.67 12.31
N SER A 170 12.28 21.69 13.57
CA SER A 170 11.44 20.64 14.13
C SER A 170 9.95 20.98 14.04
N ARG A 171 9.64 22.29 14.00
CA ARG A 171 8.30 22.85 13.87
C ARG A 171 8.33 24.05 12.91
N LEU A 172 7.21 24.36 12.28
CA LEU A 172 7.07 25.54 11.41
C LEU A 172 7.46 26.84 12.14
N GLN A 173 7.10 26.96 13.42
CA GLN A 173 7.44 28.09 14.27
C GLN A 173 8.95 28.38 14.36
N ASP A 174 9.80 27.35 14.25
CA ASP A 174 11.25 27.52 14.38
C ASP A 174 11.85 28.30 13.19
N ALA A 175 11.10 28.47 12.09
CA ALA A 175 11.48 29.25 10.92
C ALA A 175 11.32 30.77 11.13
N PHE A 176 10.44 31.21 12.06
CA PHE A 176 10.27 32.62 12.40
C PHE A 176 11.47 33.10 13.24
N LEU A 177 12.42 33.75 12.57
CA LEU A 177 13.54 34.46 13.19
C LEU A 177 13.07 35.81 13.76
N GLN A 178 13.87 36.41 14.64
CA GLN A 178 13.61 37.78 15.11
C GLN A 178 13.50 38.75 13.91
N GLY A 179 12.35 39.44 13.83
CA GLY A 179 11.99 40.34 12.74
C GLY A 179 11.24 39.69 11.56
N THR A 180 10.97 38.39 11.57
CA THR A 180 10.23 37.73 10.48
C THR A 180 8.77 38.12 10.49
N HIS A 181 8.29 38.73 9.41
CA HIS A 181 6.88 39.09 9.22
C HIS A 181 6.10 37.99 8.48
N ILE A 182 6.77 37.22 7.62
CA ILE A 182 6.12 36.16 6.83
C ILE A 182 7.07 35.00 6.51
N VAL A 183 6.54 33.76 6.56
CA VAL A 183 7.24 32.54 6.13
C VAL A 183 6.60 31.96 4.86
N PHE A 184 7.39 31.76 3.81
CA PHE A 184 7.00 30.95 2.64
C PHE A 184 7.40 29.50 2.87
N ASN A 185 6.42 28.65 3.19
CA ASN A 185 6.60 27.25 3.53
C ASN A 185 6.66 26.37 2.26
N CYS A 186 7.88 26.00 1.85
CA CYS A 186 8.20 25.30 0.61
C CYS A 186 8.83 23.90 0.84
N VAL A 187 8.47 23.22 1.92
CA VAL A 187 9.21 22.06 2.46
C VAL A 187 9.00 20.71 1.74
N GLY A 188 8.11 20.63 0.74
CA GLY A 188 7.88 19.39 -0.01
C GLY A 188 7.32 18.25 0.86
N ASN A 189 7.93 17.06 0.82
CA ASN A 189 7.46 15.87 1.55
C ASN A 189 7.32 16.10 3.06
N ALA A 190 8.20 16.92 3.65
CA ALA A 190 8.20 17.20 5.08
C ALA A 190 6.93 17.92 5.57
N ALA A 191 6.07 18.43 4.68
CA ALA A 191 4.77 18.99 5.06
C ALA A 191 3.85 17.97 5.74
N PHE A 192 4.04 16.67 5.46
CA PHE A 192 3.32 15.57 6.12
C PHE A 192 3.60 15.48 7.63
N SER A 193 4.85 15.72 8.04
CA SER A 193 5.34 15.43 9.40
C SER A 193 5.89 16.64 10.16
N LEU A 194 6.05 17.81 9.52
CA LEU A 194 6.48 19.04 10.17
C LEU A 194 5.37 19.55 11.09
N ALA A 195 5.61 19.56 12.40
CA ALA A 195 4.66 20.07 13.38
C ALA A 195 4.36 21.56 13.14
N GLY A 196 3.07 21.93 13.22
CA GLY A 196 2.56 23.21 12.71
C GLY A 196 2.26 23.21 11.21
N VAL A 197 2.31 22.05 10.54
CA VAL A 197 1.79 21.85 9.17
C VAL A 197 0.97 20.55 9.12
N THR A 198 1.61 19.42 9.42
CA THR A 198 1.02 18.07 9.52
C THR A 198 -0.04 17.77 8.44
N ASP A 199 0.25 18.10 7.18
CA ASP A 199 -0.70 17.97 6.07
C ASP A 199 -0.75 16.51 5.59
N LEU A 200 -1.62 15.73 6.22
CA LEU A 200 -1.83 14.29 5.96
C LEU A 200 -2.29 13.97 4.52
N LYS A 201 -2.61 14.98 3.69
CA LYS A 201 -2.87 14.78 2.26
C LYS A 201 -1.57 14.60 1.47
N CYS A 202 -0.41 14.97 2.02
CA CYS A 202 0.89 14.82 1.40
C CYS A 202 1.39 13.38 1.51
N TYR A 203 2.01 12.87 0.43
CA TYR A 203 2.63 11.55 0.41
C TYR A 203 3.77 11.51 -0.62
N PRO A 204 4.85 10.74 -0.38
CA PRO A 204 5.87 10.54 -1.38
C PRO A 204 5.31 9.78 -2.58
N THR A 205 5.79 10.09 -3.79
CA THR A 205 5.60 9.24 -4.97
C THR A 205 6.97 8.91 -5.54
N ARG A 206 7.51 7.75 -5.16
CA ARG A 206 8.83 7.29 -5.56
C ARG A 206 8.96 7.23 -7.08
N GLY A 207 10.13 7.62 -7.58
CA GLY A 207 10.51 7.47 -8.97
C GLY A 207 11.97 7.10 -9.08
N GLN A 208 12.23 5.95 -9.70
CA GLN A 208 13.55 5.53 -10.12
C GLN A 208 13.85 6.05 -11.54
N ILE A 209 15.09 6.46 -11.76
CA ILE A 209 15.63 6.89 -13.05
C ILE A 209 17.01 6.29 -13.27
N VAL A 210 17.40 6.16 -14.54
CA VAL A 210 18.77 5.85 -14.97
C VAL A 210 19.36 7.10 -15.60
N VAL A 211 20.47 7.59 -15.03
CA VAL A 211 21.27 8.68 -15.57
C VAL A 211 22.29 8.05 -16.52
N ALA A 212 22.26 8.41 -17.80
CA ALA A 212 23.15 7.85 -18.82
C ALA A 212 23.81 8.94 -19.67
N LYS A 213 25.02 8.68 -20.18
CA LYS A 213 25.61 9.46 -21.27
C LYS A 213 25.18 8.84 -22.59
N ALA A 214 24.46 9.59 -23.42
CA ALA A 214 24.02 9.19 -24.75
C ALA A 214 24.01 10.43 -25.69
N PRO A 215 25.17 10.85 -26.22
CA PRO A 215 25.31 12.14 -26.92
C PRO A 215 24.45 12.29 -28.17
N SER A 216 24.07 11.17 -28.81
CA SER A 216 23.17 11.15 -29.97
C SER A 216 21.67 11.38 -29.64
N VAL A 217 21.30 11.56 -28.37
CA VAL A 217 19.93 11.89 -27.95
C VAL A 217 19.80 13.40 -27.70
N ASN A 218 19.04 14.07 -28.57
CA ASN A 218 18.82 15.52 -28.55
C ASN A 218 17.34 15.93 -28.55
N VAL A 219 16.42 14.96 -28.48
CA VAL A 219 14.96 15.15 -28.41
C VAL A 219 14.42 14.67 -27.06
N ASN A 220 13.31 15.26 -26.61
CA ASN A 220 12.55 14.81 -25.46
C ASN A 220 11.46 13.82 -25.93
N VAL A 221 11.32 12.66 -25.28
CA VAL A 221 10.29 11.68 -25.65
C VAL A 221 9.58 11.14 -24.41
N MET A 222 8.25 11.15 -24.43
CA MET A 222 7.38 10.63 -23.36
C MET A 222 6.39 9.60 -23.92
N ARG A 223 6.10 8.55 -23.15
CA ARG A 223 4.95 7.65 -23.36
C ARG A 223 4.27 7.37 -22.03
N HIS A 224 3.05 7.88 -21.91
CA HIS A 224 2.14 7.73 -20.79
C HIS A 224 1.27 6.49 -21.01
N GLY A 225 1.61 5.40 -20.33
CA GLY A 225 0.89 4.14 -20.40
C GLY A 225 -0.38 4.11 -19.56
N LYS A 226 -1.13 3.00 -19.60
CA LYS A 226 -2.27 2.78 -18.70
C LYS A 226 -1.82 2.68 -17.22
N ASP A 227 -0.66 2.07 -16.97
CA ASP A 227 -0.12 1.77 -15.64
C ASP A 227 1.42 1.98 -15.54
N TYR A 228 2.06 2.52 -16.58
CA TYR A 228 3.51 2.73 -16.64
C TYR A 228 3.86 4.09 -17.26
N GLU A 229 5.05 4.60 -16.94
CA GLU A 229 5.58 5.87 -17.46
C GLU A 229 6.94 5.65 -18.12
N THR A 230 7.09 6.04 -19.39
CA THR A 230 8.38 5.96 -20.10
C THR A 230 8.81 7.34 -20.57
N TYR A 231 10.01 7.78 -20.19
CA TYR A 231 10.50 9.10 -20.56
C TYR A 231 12.01 9.15 -20.81
N ILE A 232 12.40 10.01 -21.74
CA ILE A 232 13.76 10.20 -22.23
C ILE A 232 14.00 11.70 -22.32
N ILE A 233 14.74 12.26 -21.36
CA ILE A 233 14.89 13.70 -21.15
C ILE A 233 16.38 14.07 -21.28
N PRO A 234 16.83 14.70 -22.38
CA PRO A 234 18.20 15.18 -22.51
C PRO A 234 18.44 16.36 -21.58
N ARG A 235 19.54 16.36 -20.81
CA ARG A 235 19.91 17.49 -19.94
C ARG A 235 20.77 18.50 -20.72
N PRO A 236 20.38 19.78 -20.85
CA PRO A 236 21.24 20.79 -21.47
C PRO A 236 22.52 21.05 -20.66
N ARG A 237 23.60 21.43 -21.35
CA ARG A 237 24.94 21.71 -20.76
C ARG A 237 25.45 20.58 -19.83
N SER A 238 25.36 19.33 -20.27
CA SER A 238 25.63 18.14 -19.45
C SER A 238 26.58 17.11 -20.07
N ASP A 239 27.31 17.47 -21.14
CA ASP A 239 28.18 16.56 -21.90
C ASP A 239 27.44 15.27 -22.37
N GLY A 240 26.25 15.47 -22.95
CA GLY A 240 25.42 14.39 -23.49
C GLY A 240 24.74 13.51 -22.42
N THR A 241 24.49 14.03 -21.22
CA THR A 241 23.72 13.30 -20.20
C THR A 241 22.22 13.33 -20.50
N VAL A 242 21.58 12.18 -20.36
CA VAL A 242 20.15 11.93 -20.57
C VAL A 242 19.59 11.25 -19.33
N ILE A 243 18.36 11.59 -18.97
CA ILE A 243 17.59 10.90 -17.95
C ILE A 243 16.62 9.94 -18.63
N LEU A 244 16.79 8.65 -18.34
CA LEU A 244 15.91 7.57 -18.75
C LEU A 244 15.01 7.22 -17.56
N GLY A 245 13.70 7.05 -17.81
CA GLY A 245 12.76 6.64 -16.78
C GLY A 245 11.47 6.05 -17.35
N GLY A 246 10.50 5.72 -16.50
CA GLY A 246 10.60 5.78 -15.04
C GLY A 246 9.52 4.96 -14.35
N TYR A 247 9.25 5.31 -13.09
CA TYR A 247 8.17 4.77 -12.27
C TYR A 247 7.45 5.89 -11.52
N LEU A 248 6.14 5.69 -11.30
CA LEU A 248 5.28 6.46 -10.40
C LEU A 248 4.75 5.49 -9.33
N GLN A 249 5.28 5.57 -8.12
CA GLN A 249 4.89 4.66 -7.02
C GLN A 249 4.38 5.48 -5.82
N PRO A 250 3.07 5.73 -5.72
CA PRO A 250 2.48 6.47 -4.60
C PRO A 250 2.72 5.78 -3.26
N ARG A 251 2.97 6.56 -2.20
CA ARG A 251 3.21 6.13 -0.81
C ARG A 251 4.47 5.29 -0.57
N ASP A 252 5.13 4.81 -1.62
CA ASP A 252 6.46 4.23 -1.56
C ASP A 252 7.49 5.32 -1.17
N HIS A 253 8.28 5.03 -0.14
CA HIS A 253 9.33 5.88 0.43
C HIS A 253 10.72 5.23 0.33
N THR A 254 10.85 4.11 -0.39
CA THR A 254 12.09 3.33 -0.52
C THR A 254 13.17 4.15 -1.21
N SER A 255 14.24 4.51 -0.47
CA SER A 255 15.40 5.23 -1.02
C SER A 255 16.27 4.38 -1.96
N GLN A 256 16.25 3.06 -1.80
CA GLN A 256 17.08 2.14 -2.56
C GLN A 256 16.56 1.92 -3.98
N ALA A 257 17.49 1.70 -4.91
CA ALA A 257 17.17 1.33 -6.29
C ALA A 257 16.83 -0.17 -6.40
N ARG A 258 15.83 -0.51 -7.22
CA ARG A 258 15.45 -1.90 -7.52
C ARG A 258 16.06 -2.33 -8.86
N PRO A 259 16.77 -3.47 -8.98
CA PRO A 259 17.38 -3.90 -10.24
C PRO A 259 16.37 -4.08 -11.38
N VAL A 260 15.26 -4.77 -11.12
CA VAL A 260 14.18 -5.02 -12.09
C VAL A 260 13.57 -3.74 -12.68
N GLU A 261 13.51 -2.66 -11.89
CA GLU A 261 13.05 -1.35 -12.38
C GLU A 261 14.09 -0.68 -13.29
N THR A 262 15.39 -0.91 -13.05
CA THR A 262 16.48 -0.42 -13.91
C THR A 262 16.43 -1.10 -15.28
N GLU A 263 16.28 -2.42 -15.29
CA GLU A 263 16.17 -3.24 -16.50
C GLU A 263 14.91 -2.88 -17.30
N SER A 264 13.77 -2.71 -16.61
CA SER A 264 12.52 -2.19 -17.19
C SER A 264 12.69 -0.82 -17.84
N ILE A 265 13.33 0.14 -17.15
CA ILE A 265 13.59 1.49 -17.70
C ILE A 265 14.48 1.41 -18.94
N LEU A 266 15.57 0.66 -18.89
CA LEU A 266 16.49 0.50 -20.02
C LEU A 266 15.80 -0.16 -21.23
N SER A 267 15.03 -1.22 -21.00
CA SER A 267 14.28 -1.92 -22.05
C SER A 267 13.23 -1.01 -22.71
N ARG A 268 12.37 -0.38 -21.90
CA ARG A 268 11.27 0.48 -22.41
C ARG A 268 11.79 1.74 -23.10
N THR A 269 12.81 2.40 -22.57
CA THR A 269 13.38 3.60 -23.23
C THR A 269 14.12 3.23 -24.52
N ALA A 270 14.88 2.13 -24.55
CA ALA A 270 15.54 1.65 -25.76
C ALA A 270 14.57 1.08 -26.82
N ALA A 271 13.33 0.72 -26.43
CA ALA A 271 12.24 0.43 -27.36
C ALA A 271 11.62 1.74 -27.92
N LEU A 272 11.34 2.71 -27.04
CA LEU A 272 10.70 3.98 -27.39
C LEU A 272 11.58 4.90 -28.27
N LEU A 273 12.90 4.91 -28.06
CA LEU A 273 13.86 5.65 -28.89
C LEU A 273 15.06 4.76 -29.27
N PRO A 274 15.00 4.06 -30.42
CA PRO A 274 16.02 3.07 -30.82
C PRO A 274 17.46 3.58 -30.93
N VAL A 275 17.71 4.90 -31.03
CA VAL A 275 19.08 5.45 -31.04
C VAL A 275 19.87 5.08 -29.77
N LEU A 276 19.19 4.85 -28.64
CA LEU A 276 19.81 4.39 -27.40
C LEU A 276 20.51 3.02 -27.54
N LYS A 277 20.19 2.23 -28.58
CA LYS A 277 20.81 0.92 -28.88
C LYS A 277 22.09 1.02 -29.72
N ASN A 278 22.56 2.22 -30.08
CA ASN A 278 23.71 2.43 -30.97
C ASN A 278 25.09 2.07 -30.35
N GLY A 279 25.16 1.70 -29.07
CA GLY A 279 26.40 1.36 -28.35
C GLY A 279 27.10 2.56 -27.69
N GLU A 280 26.62 3.79 -27.86
CA GLU A 280 27.16 4.97 -27.17
C GLU A 280 26.60 5.15 -25.76
N THR A 281 25.37 4.66 -25.52
CA THR A 281 24.65 4.79 -24.25
C THR A 281 25.41 4.10 -23.10
N LYS A 282 25.90 4.90 -22.16
CA LYS A 282 26.63 4.43 -20.97
C LYS A 282 25.95 4.90 -19.70
N ILE A 283 25.56 3.95 -18.84
CA ILE A 283 24.98 4.25 -17.53
C ILE A 283 26.03 4.97 -16.69
N ILE A 284 25.67 6.15 -16.15
CA ILE A 284 26.47 6.91 -15.19
C ILE A 284 26.09 6.48 -13.77
N ARG A 285 24.78 6.41 -13.48
CA ARG A 285 24.23 5.90 -12.21
C ARG A 285 22.73 5.59 -12.33
N VAL A 286 22.21 4.81 -11.39
CA VAL A 286 20.77 4.77 -11.07
C VAL A 286 20.52 5.75 -9.92
N ALA A 287 19.36 6.40 -9.91
CA ALA A 287 18.96 7.30 -8.82
C ALA A 287 17.46 7.17 -8.50
N VAL A 288 17.08 7.50 -7.27
CA VAL A 288 15.71 7.43 -6.76
C VAL A 288 15.36 8.74 -6.07
N GLY A 289 14.19 9.30 -6.39
CA GLY A 289 13.67 10.50 -5.74
C GLY A 289 12.21 10.33 -5.31
N LEU A 290 11.85 10.93 -4.17
CA LEU A 290 10.47 10.95 -3.68
C LEU A 290 9.78 12.25 -4.11
N ARG A 291 8.86 12.17 -5.08
CA ARG A 291 8.07 13.32 -5.53
C ARG A 291 7.09 13.75 -4.41
N PRO A 292 7.00 15.05 -4.05
CA PRO A 292 6.13 15.52 -2.98
C PRO A 292 4.69 15.68 -3.48
N SER A 293 4.00 14.55 -3.64
CA SER A 293 2.61 14.49 -4.10
C SER A 293 1.64 14.86 -2.98
N ARG A 294 0.44 15.33 -3.36
CA ARG A 294 -0.61 15.71 -2.42
C ARG A 294 -2.00 15.41 -2.98
N GLN A 295 -2.88 14.84 -2.16
CA GLN A 295 -4.28 14.61 -2.51
C GLN A 295 -5.01 15.95 -2.66
N GLY A 296 -5.67 16.17 -3.80
CA GLY A 296 -6.25 17.46 -4.16
C GLY A 296 -5.24 18.48 -4.72
N GLY A 297 -4.04 18.04 -5.09
CA GLY A 297 -3.02 18.90 -5.72
C GLY A 297 -2.24 19.77 -4.73
N ALA A 298 -1.40 20.65 -5.30
CA ALA A 298 -0.50 21.51 -4.53
C ALA A 298 -1.26 22.51 -3.66
N ARG A 299 -0.72 22.76 -2.46
CA ARG A 299 -1.21 23.77 -1.51
C ARG A 299 -0.51 25.09 -1.81
N VAL A 300 -1.26 26.09 -2.29
CA VAL A 300 -0.79 27.46 -2.54
C VAL A 300 -1.81 28.42 -1.94
N GLU A 301 -1.61 28.79 -0.67
CA GLU A 301 -2.58 29.58 0.12
C GLU A 301 -1.89 30.34 1.27
N LEU A 302 -2.53 31.41 1.74
CA LEU A 302 -2.13 32.21 2.90
C LEU A 302 -2.84 31.67 4.16
N GLU A 303 -2.09 31.45 5.23
CA GLU A 303 -2.59 31.02 6.55
C GLU A 303 -2.03 31.95 7.64
N THR A 304 -2.84 32.22 8.68
CA THR A 304 -2.35 32.75 9.95
C THR A 304 -2.40 31.61 10.97
N THR A 305 -1.25 31.21 11.51
CA THR A 305 -1.14 30.08 12.43
C THR A 305 -1.80 30.38 13.79
N PRO A 306 -2.09 29.37 14.63
CA PRO A 306 -2.66 29.58 15.97
C PRO A 306 -1.81 30.50 16.88
N GLU A 307 -0.50 30.59 16.62
CA GLU A 307 0.44 31.49 17.30
C GLU A 307 0.40 32.94 16.78
N GLY A 308 -0.47 33.25 15.81
CA GLY A 308 -0.64 34.57 15.20
C GLY A 308 0.36 34.91 14.10
N ASN A 309 1.14 33.94 13.62
CA ASN A 309 2.19 34.15 12.62
C ASN A 309 1.67 33.93 11.19
N THR A 310 2.12 34.72 10.22
CA THR A 310 1.62 34.61 8.83
C THR A 310 2.52 33.74 7.95
N VAL A 311 1.90 32.81 7.24
CA VAL A 311 2.55 31.79 6.41
C VAL A 311 1.91 31.76 5.03
N VAL A 312 2.70 31.66 3.97
CA VAL A 312 2.23 31.21 2.65
C VAL A 312 2.71 29.78 2.43
N HIS A 313 1.79 28.84 2.28
CA HIS A 313 2.13 27.47 1.89
C HIS A 313 2.38 27.41 0.39
N ASN A 314 3.41 26.67 -0.03
CA ASN A 314 3.71 26.39 -1.43
C ASN A 314 4.39 25.02 -1.56
N TYR A 315 3.61 23.94 -1.51
CA TYR A 315 4.11 22.55 -1.57
C TYR A 315 3.09 21.58 -2.19
N GLY A 316 3.44 20.30 -2.34
CA GLY A 316 2.52 19.27 -2.87
C GLY A 316 2.51 19.16 -4.41
N ALA A 317 3.53 19.68 -5.08
CA ALA A 317 3.63 19.75 -6.55
C ALA A 317 3.85 18.40 -7.26
N GLY A 318 3.97 17.28 -6.54
CA GLY A 318 4.18 15.96 -7.13
C GLY A 318 5.33 15.92 -8.14
N GLY A 319 5.03 15.51 -9.37
CA GLY A 319 6.01 15.51 -10.48
C GLY A 319 6.22 16.86 -11.17
N THR A 320 5.32 17.84 -11.01
CA THR A 320 5.29 19.04 -11.86
C THR A 320 6.06 20.23 -11.29
N GLY A 321 6.74 20.08 -10.15
CA GLY A 321 7.38 21.19 -9.41
C GLY A 321 8.43 22.01 -10.16
N PHE A 322 9.01 21.51 -11.26
CA PHE A 322 9.84 22.32 -12.17
C PHE A 322 9.00 23.07 -13.22
N GLN A 323 7.99 22.43 -13.81
CA GLN A 323 7.16 23.04 -14.86
C GLN A 323 6.15 24.07 -14.33
N ALA A 324 5.41 23.72 -13.28
CA ALA A 324 4.41 24.59 -12.66
C ALA A 324 5.04 25.57 -11.64
N GLY A 325 6.26 25.29 -11.16
CA GLY A 325 6.85 25.94 -10.00
C GLY A 325 7.05 27.46 -10.11
N MET A 326 7.21 28.01 -11.32
CA MET A 326 7.26 29.48 -11.52
C MET A 326 5.86 30.11 -11.44
N GLY A 327 4.83 29.42 -11.95
CA GLY A 327 3.44 29.85 -11.80
C GLY A 327 2.98 29.78 -10.35
N MET A 328 3.29 28.68 -9.66
CA MET A 328 3.02 28.51 -8.22
C MET A 328 3.75 29.57 -7.37
N ALA A 329 4.98 29.92 -7.73
CA ALA A 329 5.74 30.98 -7.04
C ALA A 329 5.12 32.36 -7.23
N LYS A 330 4.62 32.69 -8.44
CA LYS A 330 3.91 33.95 -8.69
C LYS A 330 2.68 34.07 -7.79
N ASP A 331 1.79 33.08 -7.85
CA ASP A 331 0.54 33.09 -7.07
C ASP A 331 0.82 33.14 -5.56
N ALA A 332 1.84 32.43 -5.07
CA ALA A 332 2.27 32.50 -3.66
C ALA A 332 2.74 33.91 -3.24
N VAL A 333 3.47 34.63 -4.11
CA VAL A 333 3.93 35.99 -3.81
C VAL A 333 2.82 37.03 -4.01
N ASP A 334 1.87 36.79 -4.92
CA ASP A 334 0.64 37.59 -5.07
C ASP A 334 -0.25 37.50 -3.82
N LEU A 335 -0.39 36.32 -3.20
CA LEU A 335 -1.09 36.12 -1.92
C LEU A 335 -0.48 36.90 -0.74
N ALA A 336 0.79 37.30 -0.84
CA ALA A 336 1.50 38.06 0.20
C ALA A 336 1.55 39.58 -0.07
N ALA A 337 0.92 40.08 -1.15
CA ALA A 337 1.15 41.42 -1.68
C ALA A 337 0.98 42.55 -0.66
N ASP A 338 -0.08 42.53 0.16
CA ASP A 338 -0.32 43.58 1.18
C ASP A 338 0.79 43.64 2.24
N ILE A 339 1.18 42.47 2.76
CA ILE A 339 2.22 42.31 3.80
C ILE A 339 3.57 42.76 3.23
N LEU A 340 3.87 42.36 2.00
CA LEU A 340 5.06 42.77 1.28
C LEU A 340 5.06 44.28 0.95
N GLY A 341 3.90 44.89 0.70
CA GLY A 341 3.77 46.34 0.50
C GLY A 341 4.30 47.16 1.69
N HIS A 342 3.98 46.74 2.92
CA HIS A 342 4.47 47.39 4.14
C HIS A 342 5.99 47.31 4.32
N LEU A 343 6.66 46.27 3.80
CA LEU A 343 8.11 46.15 3.86
C LEU A 343 8.82 47.16 2.93
N GLN A 344 8.22 47.52 1.78
CA GLN A 344 8.78 48.56 0.90
C GLN A 344 8.70 49.94 1.55
N THR A 345 7.56 50.32 2.12
CA THR A 345 7.34 51.67 2.68
C THR A 345 8.31 52.02 3.80
N HIS A 346 8.67 51.06 4.65
CA HIS A 346 9.65 51.29 5.72
C HIS A 346 11.09 51.53 5.22
N THR A 347 11.41 51.21 3.96
CA THR A 347 12.72 51.53 3.35
C THR A 347 12.77 52.88 2.64
N GLY A 348 11.63 53.59 2.52
CA GLY A 348 11.52 54.86 1.79
C GLY A 348 11.93 56.12 2.57
N SER A 349 12.34 56.01 3.83
CA SER A 349 12.62 57.17 4.70
C SER A 349 13.98 57.85 4.45
N SER A 350 14.82 57.33 3.55
CA SER A 350 16.17 57.86 3.33
C SER A 350 16.73 57.67 1.91
N ASP A 351 15.98 58.05 0.88
CA ASP A 351 16.58 58.79 -0.25
C ASP A 351 15.49 59.43 -1.14
N GLY A 352 15.61 60.74 -1.38
CA GLY A 352 14.60 61.51 -2.11
C GLY A 352 14.87 61.56 -3.62
N ARG A 353 14.20 60.71 -4.41
CA ARG A 353 14.04 60.87 -5.87
C ARG A 353 12.71 60.28 -6.36
N THR A 354 12.07 61.02 -7.26
CA THR A 354 10.85 60.64 -8.02
C THR A 354 11.17 59.49 -9.00
N ASN A 355 10.20 58.76 -9.58
CA ASN A 355 8.84 59.17 -9.98
C ASN A 355 7.89 57.95 -10.18
N GLU A 356 6.60 58.20 -10.45
CA GLU A 356 5.60 57.40 -11.23
C GLU A 356 5.69 55.85 -11.22
N SER A 357 4.63 55.07 -10.93
CA SER A 357 3.23 55.24 -11.37
C SER A 357 2.21 54.42 -10.56
N SER A 358 0.94 54.85 -10.55
CA SER A 358 -0.26 54.08 -10.16
C SER A 358 -0.72 53.14 -11.30
N VAL A 359 -1.74 52.26 -11.25
CA VAL A 359 -3.12 52.35 -10.71
C VAL A 359 -3.71 50.94 -10.46
N PHE A 360 -4.47 50.75 -9.37
CA PHE A 360 -5.82 50.10 -9.28
C PHE A 360 -6.09 49.46 -7.90
N ALA A 361 -7.25 49.77 -7.32
CA ALA A 361 -7.81 49.18 -6.10
C ALA A 361 -9.33 49.39 -6.06
N SER A 362 -10.03 48.69 -5.13
CA SER A 362 -11.50 48.62 -4.95
C SER A 362 -12.25 47.84 -6.06
N LEU A 363 -13.41 47.20 -5.81
CA LEU A 363 -14.31 47.08 -4.64
C LEU A 363 -14.37 45.58 -4.18
N VAL A 364 -14.98 45.13 -3.06
CA VAL A 364 -16.38 45.27 -2.55
C VAL A 364 -16.48 44.95 -1.03
N LYS A 365 -17.48 45.54 -0.37
CA LYS A 365 -18.11 45.22 0.95
C LYS A 365 -19.65 45.42 0.80
N PRO A 366 -20.57 45.06 1.73
CA PRO A 366 -20.46 44.72 3.17
C PRO A 366 -20.99 43.26 3.44
N THR A 367 -21.62 42.79 4.54
CA THR A 367 -22.27 43.39 5.75
C THR A 367 -22.35 42.37 6.91
N ASP A 368 -22.64 42.85 8.12
CA ASP A 368 -22.72 42.10 9.40
C ASP A 368 -24.09 41.42 9.69
N SER A 369 -24.09 40.50 10.67
CA SER A 369 -25.26 40.25 11.54
C SER A 369 -24.83 39.83 12.96
N ALA A 370 -25.27 40.56 13.99
CA ALA A 370 -25.05 40.27 15.41
C ALA A 370 -26.07 39.19 15.91
N ALA A 371 -25.67 38.12 16.59
CA ALA A 371 -25.22 37.98 18.00
C ALA A 371 -26.36 37.84 19.04
N MET A 372 -26.20 36.92 19.99
CA MET A 372 -26.85 36.92 21.31
C MET A 372 -25.95 36.24 22.35
N HIS A 373 -25.90 36.77 23.57
CA HIS A 373 -25.12 36.29 24.71
C HIS A 373 -26.03 35.85 25.86
N MET A 374 -25.63 34.78 26.57
CA MET A 374 -25.80 34.54 28.02
C MET A 374 -24.56 33.68 28.43
N THR A 375 -23.72 33.88 29.46
CA THR A 375 -23.86 34.21 30.90
C THR A 375 -24.66 33.16 31.68
N GLU A 376 -24.18 32.53 32.77
CA GLU A 376 -22.94 32.69 33.57
C GLU A 376 -22.57 31.37 34.32
N SER A 377 -21.50 31.37 35.12
CA SER A 377 -20.93 30.19 35.86
C SER A 377 -21.32 30.21 37.37
N PRO A 378 -20.64 29.54 38.35
CA PRO A 378 -19.70 28.39 38.37
C PRO A 378 -19.97 27.33 39.50
N MET A 379 -19.14 26.27 39.63
CA MET A 379 -18.43 25.78 40.86
C MET A 379 -18.16 24.25 40.95
N HIS A 380 -17.14 23.89 41.75
CA HIS A 380 -16.71 22.54 42.17
C HIS A 380 -17.60 22.01 43.33
N ALA A 381 -17.48 20.79 43.89
CA ALA A 381 -16.48 19.70 43.84
C ALA A 381 -17.21 18.32 43.99
N GLU A 382 -16.69 17.13 44.38
CA GLU A 382 -15.45 16.62 45.03
C GLU A 382 -15.04 15.23 44.46
N ASP A 383 -13.97 14.62 45.00
CA ASP A 383 -13.42 13.26 44.75
C ASP A 383 -13.02 12.68 46.14
N PRO A 384 -12.99 11.35 46.44
CA PRO A 384 -11.80 10.55 46.07
C PRO A 384 -11.98 9.02 45.89
N SER A 385 -11.10 8.45 45.03
CA SER A 385 -10.37 7.16 45.20
C SER A 385 -11.07 5.85 45.64
N VAL A 386 -10.85 4.80 44.85
CA VAL A 386 -10.80 3.39 45.33
C VAL A 386 -9.49 2.76 44.87
N GLY A 387 -8.83 2.01 45.75
CA GLY A 387 -7.54 1.36 45.48
C GLY A 387 -7.63 -0.14 45.17
N GLU A 388 -6.46 -0.75 45.07
CA GLU A 388 -6.19 -2.19 45.02
C GLU A 388 -6.95 -2.95 46.15
N GLN A 389 -7.31 -4.24 46.05
CA GLN A 389 -6.40 -5.37 45.79
C GLN A 389 -7.12 -6.62 45.23
N LEU A 390 -6.38 -7.43 44.46
CA LEU A 390 -6.66 -8.83 44.14
C LEU A 390 -5.93 -9.76 45.15
N PHE A 391 -6.21 -11.07 45.05
CA PHE A 391 -5.77 -12.24 45.85
C PHE A 391 -6.78 -12.63 46.94
N ASP A 392 -7.34 -13.85 46.91
CA ASP A 392 -6.59 -15.09 47.18
C ASP A 392 -7.07 -16.32 46.36
N PHE A 393 -6.32 -17.42 46.40
CA PHE A 393 -6.60 -18.70 45.74
C PHE A 393 -6.44 -19.84 46.76
N SER A 394 -7.45 -20.68 46.97
CA SER A 394 -7.34 -21.82 47.89
C SER A 394 -8.05 -23.07 47.36
N LEU A 395 -7.51 -24.24 47.73
CA LEU A 395 -7.82 -25.52 47.12
C LEU A 395 -8.41 -26.51 48.14
N GLY A 396 -9.61 -27.01 47.84
CA GLY A 396 -10.08 -28.32 48.28
C GLY A 396 -10.76 -28.40 49.65
N GLN A 397 -12.06 -28.67 49.62
CA GLN A 397 -12.69 -29.76 50.39
C GLN A 397 -13.96 -30.21 49.65
N GLY A 398 -14.51 -31.36 50.02
CA GLY A 398 -15.73 -31.92 49.44
C GLY A 398 -16.71 -32.42 50.50
N PHE A 399 -17.69 -33.20 50.04
CA PHE A 399 -18.87 -33.74 50.74
C PHE A 399 -20.15 -32.88 50.71
N ASP A 400 -21.19 -33.53 50.16
CA ASP A 400 -22.61 -33.51 50.52
C ASP A 400 -23.42 -32.20 50.50
N ASP A 401 -24.25 -32.05 49.45
CA ASP A 401 -25.57 -31.40 49.54
C ASP A 401 -26.60 -32.24 48.73
N PRO A 402 -27.69 -32.76 49.35
CA PRO A 402 -28.49 -33.85 48.77
C PRO A 402 -29.68 -33.38 47.92
N HIS A 403 -29.43 -32.80 46.75
CA HIS A 403 -30.48 -32.42 45.78
C HIS A 403 -30.66 -33.40 44.61
N ALA A 404 -30.53 -34.69 44.88
CA ALA A 404 -30.80 -35.76 43.92
C ALA A 404 -32.32 -36.05 43.73
N SER A 405 -33.07 -35.15 43.08
CA SER A 405 -34.34 -35.51 42.41
C SER A 405 -34.94 -34.39 41.54
N VAL A 406 -34.55 -34.34 40.26
CA VAL A 406 -35.36 -34.07 39.04
C VAL A 406 -34.38 -34.07 37.86
N LEU A 407 -34.81 -34.57 36.69
CA LEU A 407 -33.98 -35.05 35.57
C LEU A 407 -33.31 -36.39 35.85
N GLY A 408 -33.89 -37.45 35.29
CA GLY A 408 -33.30 -38.78 35.23
C GLY A 408 -33.71 -39.47 33.94
N ARG A 409 -32.81 -40.31 33.41
CA ARG A 409 -32.87 -41.02 32.12
C ARG A 409 -32.78 -40.12 30.86
N GLU A 410 -31.59 -40.07 30.28
CA GLU A 410 -31.43 -40.09 28.81
C GLU A 410 -30.04 -40.61 28.37
N ASP A 411 -28.98 -40.39 29.16
CA ASP A 411 -27.57 -40.81 28.92
C ASP A 411 -27.27 -42.33 28.83
N HIS A 412 -28.26 -43.18 28.59
CA HIS A 412 -28.05 -44.59 28.21
C HIS A 412 -28.51 -44.89 26.77
N GLY A 413 -29.22 -43.96 26.11
CA GLY A 413 -29.65 -44.14 24.73
C GLY A 413 -28.49 -44.28 23.75
N ILE A 414 -27.48 -43.40 23.83
CA ILE A 414 -26.40 -43.33 22.82
C ILE A 414 -25.60 -44.63 22.72
N MET A 415 -25.23 -45.25 23.85
CA MET A 415 -24.37 -46.44 23.84
C MET A 415 -25.14 -47.69 23.40
N ASP A 416 -26.40 -47.85 23.83
CA ASP A 416 -27.27 -48.93 23.38
C ASP A 416 -27.68 -48.75 21.90
N GLU A 417 -27.94 -47.53 21.43
CA GLU A 417 -28.21 -47.23 20.01
C GLU A 417 -26.98 -47.48 19.13
N LEU A 418 -25.77 -47.11 19.58
CA LEU A 418 -24.53 -47.40 18.86
C LEU A 418 -24.32 -48.91 18.73
N MET A 419 -24.51 -49.66 19.82
CA MET A 419 -24.43 -51.12 19.83
C MET A 419 -25.51 -51.75 18.93
N LEU A 420 -26.75 -51.28 18.98
CA LEU A 420 -27.84 -51.73 18.10
C LEU A 420 -27.51 -51.44 16.63
N SER A 421 -26.95 -50.27 16.29
CA SER A 421 -26.55 -49.94 14.91
C SER A 421 -25.52 -50.92 14.33
N MET A 422 -24.65 -51.48 15.18
CA MET A 422 -23.66 -52.50 14.80
C MET A 422 -24.29 -53.89 14.58
N TYR A 423 -25.43 -54.21 15.22
CA TYR A 423 -26.12 -55.50 15.06
C TYR A 423 -27.26 -55.49 14.04
N GLU A 424 -27.95 -54.36 13.86
CA GLU A 424 -29.08 -54.24 12.92
C GLU A 424 -28.67 -54.03 11.45
N GLY A 425 -27.37 -53.82 11.18
CA GLY A 425 -26.88 -53.52 9.84
C GLY A 425 -27.14 -52.07 9.39
N GLN A 426 -27.67 -51.22 10.27
CA GLN A 426 -27.79 -49.77 10.07
C GLN A 426 -26.44 -49.05 10.27
N GLY A 427 -25.40 -49.52 9.57
CA GLY A 427 -24.18 -48.71 9.36
C GLY A 427 -24.43 -47.57 8.37
N LEU A 428 -23.36 -46.88 7.98
CA LEU A 428 -23.38 -45.97 6.81
C LEU A 428 -23.98 -46.69 5.59
N SER A 429 -25.24 -46.35 5.25
CA SER A 429 -25.86 -46.74 3.99
C SER A 429 -24.96 -46.26 2.85
N HIS A 430 -24.72 -47.14 1.87
CA HIS A 430 -23.69 -47.04 0.83
C HIS A 430 -23.22 -45.59 0.59
N ILE A 431 -22.06 -45.23 1.15
CA ILE A 431 -21.38 -43.96 0.83
C ILE A 431 -21.24 -43.94 -0.69
N GLU A 432 -21.89 -42.97 -1.36
CA GLU A 432 -21.85 -42.90 -2.81
C GLU A 432 -20.37 -42.80 -3.24
N PRO A 433 -19.88 -43.73 -4.08
CA PRO A 433 -18.46 -43.83 -4.34
C PRO A 433 -17.99 -42.60 -5.11
N ASN A 434 -17.07 -41.84 -4.49
CA ASN A 434 -16.48 -40.63 -5.07
C ASN A 434 -15.99 -40.90 -6.52
N PRO A 435 -16.61 -40.29 -7.55
CA PRO A 435 -16.51 -40.80 -8.92
C PRO A 435 -15.24 -40.30 -9.63
N GLY A 436 -14.17 -41.10 -9.60
CA GLY A 436 -12.91 -40.76 -10.28
C GLY A 436 -11.97 -41.94 -10.55
N LEU A 437 -11.18 -41.81 -11.62
CA LEU A 437 -10.13 -42.77 -12.05
C LEU A 437 -8.80 -42.55 -11.31
N GLY A 438 -8.83 -42.18 -10.03
CA GLY A 438 -7.67 -41.75 -9.25
C GLY A 438 -7.75 -42.07 -7.76
N PRO A 439 -6.73 -41.69 -6.97
CA PRO A 439 -6.72 -41.90 -5.52
C PRO A 439 -7.85 -41.10 -4.83
N PRO A 440 -8.55 -41.67 -3.84
CA PRO A 440 -9.66 -40.98 -3.17
C PRO A 440 -9.19 -39.73 -2.40
N SER A 441 -9.87 -38.61 -2.65
CA SER A 441 -9.65 -37.29 -2.03
C SER A 441 -9.88 -37.32 -0.50
N LEU A 442 -9.07 -36.61 0.28
CA LEU A 442 -9.38 -36.29 1.68
C LEU A 442 -10.23 -35.03 1.80
N ASP A 443 -9.97 -34.01 0.97
CA ASP A 443 -10.42 -32.63 1.23
C ASP A 443 -11.67 -32.23 0.44
N ASN A 444 -12.00 -32.98 -0.62
CA ASN A 444 -13.08 -32.67 -1.55
C ASN A 444 -14.28 -33.65 -1.44
N HIS A 445 -14.47 -34.30 -0.29
CA HIS A 445 -15.62 -35.20 -0.09
C HIS A 445 -16.91 -34.41 0.23
N PRO A 446 -18.00 -34.55 -0.54
CA PRO A 446 -19.18 -33.67 -0.42
C PRO A 446 -20.03 -33.89 0.83
N SER A 447 -19.75 -34.92 1.62
CA SER A 447 -20.59 -35.37 2.74
C SER A 447 -19.81 -35.90 3.96
N LEU A 448 -18.48 -35.77 3.98
CA LEU A 448 -17.63 -36.24 5.09
C LEU A 448 -16.54 -35.22 5.43
N THR A 449 -16.24 -35.08 6.71
CA THR A 449 -15.08 -34.37 7.26
C THR A 449 -13.94 -35.35 7.55
N SER A 450 -12.69 -34.89 7.53
CA SER A 450 -11.51 -35.74 7.76
C SER A 450 -10.60 -35.20 8.88
N GLN A 451 -10.24 -36.03 9.84
CA GLN A 451 -9.37 -35.71 10.98
C GLN A 451 -8.23 -36.73 11.08
N LEU A 452 -6.99 -36.27 11.33
CA LEU A 452 -5.84 -37.16 11.49
C LEU A 452 -5.98 -38.06 12.72
N CYS A 453 -5.76 -39.36 12.55
CA CYS A 453 -5.61 -40.31 13.66
C CYS A 453 -4.22 -40.15 14.30
N GLY A 454 -4.16 -39.64 15.53
CA GLY A 454 -2.91 -39.44 16.27
C GLY A 454 -2.23 -40.75 16.70
N LEU A 455 -0.90 -40.76 16.70
CA LEU A 455 -0.11 -41.86 17.27
C LEU A 455 -0.34 -41.96 18.79
N THR A 456 -0.30 -43.17 19.35
CA THR A 456 -0.51 -43.49 20.78
C THR A 456 -1.88 -43.15 21.40
N GLY A 457 -2.82 -42.59 20.63
CA GLY A 457 -4.22 -42.41 21.04
C GLY A 457 -5.10 -43.64 20.78
N ASP A 458 -6.38 -43.58 21.17
CA ASP A 458 -7.33 -44.70 21.03
C ASP A 458 -7.50 -45.19 19.57
N MET A 459 -7.21 -44.30 18.61
CA MET A 459 -7.28 -44.56 17.16
C MET A 459 -5.88 -44.75 16.54
N ASP A 460 -4.90 -45.31 17.26
CA ASP A 460 -3.51 -45.40 16.80
C ASP A 460 -3.38 -46.10 15.43
N PRO A 461 -2.86 -45.41 14.38
CA PRO A 461 -2.53 -45.98 13.08
C PRO A 461 -1.69 -47.27 13.11
N TYR A 462 -0.86 -47.50 14.13
CA TYR A 462 -0.09 -48.72 14.32
C TYR A 462 -0.96 -49.93 14.64
N VAL A 463 -2.10 -49.75 15.32
CA VAL A 463 -3.07 -50.81 15.62
C VAL A 463 -4.07 -50.92 14.46
N LEU A 464 -4.60 -49.79 14.01
CA LEU A 464 -5.62 -49.75 12.95
C LEU A 464 -5.13 -50.35 11.61
N ARG A 465 -3.82 -50.31 11.31
CA ARG A 465 -3.27 -50.94 10.08
C ARG A 465 -3.57 -52.44 9.93
N HIS A 466 -3.94 -53.13 11.02
CA HIS A 466 -4.26 -54.55 11.03
C HIS A 466 -5.72 -54.87 10.67
N TYR A 467 -6.58 -53.85 10.52
CA TYR A 467 -7.94 -54.00 10.01
C TYR A 467 -7.96 -54.25 8.50
N ARG A 468 -9.10 -54.72 7.98
CA ARG A 468 -9.30 -54.99 6.55
C ARG A 468 -9.80 -53.73 5.84
N PHE A 469 -8.88 -53.02 5.19
CA PHE A 469 -9.21 -51.93 4.28
C PHE A 469 -9.66 -52.44 2.91
N ASP A 470 -10.48 -51.65 2.21
CA ASP A 470 -10.98 -51.91 0.86
C ASP A 470 -9.97 -51.51 -0.25
N ILE A 471 -10.40 -51.57 -1.51
CA ILE A 471 -9.60 -51.16 -2.68
C ILE A 471 -9.26 -49.66 -2.73
N ARG A 472 -9.96 -48.82 -1.95
CA ARG A 472 -9.72 -47.38 -1.78
C ARG A 472 -8.85 -47.09 -0.56
N SER A 473 -8.43 -48.13 0.16
CA SER A 473 -7.76 -48.05 1.47
C SER A 473 -8.67 -47.40 2.54
N GLU A 474 -9.94 -47.80 2.58
CA GLU A 474 -10.95 -47.39 3.57
C GLU A 474 -11.46 -48.59 4.41
N PHE A 475 -11.74 -48.36 5.70
CA PHE A 475 -12.37 -49.32 6.62
C PHE A 475 -13.58 -48.66 7.30
N LEU A 476 -14.79 -49.18 7.12
CA LEU A 476 -16.03 -48.59 7.63
C LEU A 476 -16.49 -49.24 8.95
N PHE A 477 -17.01 -48.44 9.89
CA PHE A 477 -17.58 -48.92 11.16
C PHE A 477 -18.70 -47.98 11.68
N SER A 478 -19.92 -48.52 11.82
CA SER A 478 -21.13 -47.75 12.18
C SER A 478 -21.28 -46.46 11.35
N LYS A 479 -21.30 -45.28 11.99
CA LYS A 479 -21.44 -43.93 11.38
C LYS A 479 -20.09 -43.30 10.92
N LEU A 480 -18.98 -44.06 10.96
CA LEU A 480 -17.60 -43.59 10.74
C LEU A 480 -16.82 -44.47 9.74
N ALA A 481 -15.69 -43.96 9.25
CA ALA A 481 -14.71 -44.75 8.49
C ALA A 481 -13.26 -44.31 8.77
N ILE A 482 -12.28 -45.19 8.54
CA ILE A 482 -10.85 -44.91 8.59
C ILE A 482 -10.27 -44.96 7.17
N ARG A 483 -9.60 -43.89 6.75
CA ARG A 483 -8.94 -43.75 5.45
C ARG A 483 -7.43 -43.84 5.63
N SER A 484 -6.82 -44.92 5.17
CA SER A 484 -5.37 -45.12 5.22
C SER A 484 -4.70 -44.50 3.98
N VAL A 485 -4.01 -43.39 4.17
CA VAL A 485 -3.31 -42.68 3.08
C VAL A 485 -1.85 -43.08 2.96
N ARG A 486 -1.26 -43.65 4.02
CA ARG A 486 0.09 -44.24 4.02
C ARG A 486 0.10 -45.47 4.92
N ASN A 487 0.61 -46.60 4.43
CA ASN A 487 0.73 -47.85 5.20
C ASN A 487 2.16 -48.44 5.17
N THR A 488 3.18 -47.57 5.15
CA THR A 488 4.59 -47.97 5.26
C THR A 488 5.02 -48.03 6.74
N GLU A 489 6.33 -47.95 7.01
CA GLU A 489 6.95 -47.96 8.34
C GLU A 489 6.16 -47.17 9.41
N VAL A 490 6.06 -45.85 9.23
CA VAL A 490 5.06 -45.00 9.91
C VAL A 490 3.79 -44.94 9.05
N PRO A 491 2.64 -45.45 9.51
CA PRO A 491 1.36 -45.34 8.84
C PRO A 491 0.71 -43.98 9.14
N VAL A 492 -0.08 -43.47 8.20
CA VAL A 492 -0.88 -42.24 8.34
C VAL A 492 -2.31 -42.54 7.92
N GLN A 493 -3.25 -42.26 8.82
CA GLN A 493 -4.66 -42.60 8.67
C GLN A 493 -5.53 -41.44 9.15
N PHE A 494 -6.70 -41.29 8.54
CA PHE A 494 -7.67 -40.25 8.88
C PHE A 494 -8.99 -40.88 9.28
N LEU A 495 -9.60 -40.38 10.35
CA LEU A 495 -11.00 -40.62 10.67
C LEU A 495 -11.85 -39.79 9.72
N LEU A 496 -12.84 -40.43 9.08
CA LEU A 496 -13.87 -39.81 8.28
C LEU A 496 -15.21 -39.87 9.02
N SER A 497 -15.86 -38.71 9.14
CA SER A 497 -17.09 -38.51 9.89
C SER A 497 -18.13 -37.73 9.08
N LYS A 498 -19.42 -37.98 9.32
CA LYS A 498 -20.49 -37.11 8.80
C LYS A 498 -20.56 -35.81 9.61
N PRO A 499 -20.75 -34.63 8.97
CA PRO A 499 -20.94 -33.34 9.65
C PRO A 499 -22.05 -33.30 10.71
N GLU A 500 -22.99 -34.24 10.60
CA GLU A 500 -24.11 -34.45 11.51
C GLU A 500 -23.69 -34.84 12.93
N LEU A 501 -22.54 -35.52 13.08
CA LEU A 501 -22.09 -36.11 14.36
C LEU A 501 -21.56 -35.06 15.35
N SER A 502 -21.10 -33.92 14.87
CA SER A 502 -20.59 -32.81 15.69
C SER A 502 -21.66 -31.77 16.05
N ASN A 503 -22.92 -31.96 15.63
CA ASN A 503 -24.01 -31.00 15.84
C ASN A 503 -24.25 -30.67 17.33
N GLU A 504 -24.01 -31.61 18.23
CA GLU A 504 -24.08 -31.41 19.68
C GLU A 504 -22.91 -30.54 20.18
N SER A 505 -21.67 -30.83 19.76
CA SER A 505 -20.50 -29.99 20.09
C SER A 505 -20.64 -28.57 19.50
N LYS A 506 -21.22 -28.44 18.30
CA LYS A 506 -21.58 -27.16 17.69
C LYS A 506 -22.62 -26.39 18.51
N SER A 507 -23.69 -27.05 18.97
CA SER A 507 -24.72 -26.38 19.77
C SER A 507 -24.21 -25.93 21.15
N LEU A 508 -23.31 -26.70 21.78
CA LEU A 508 -22.65 -26.35 23.04
C LEU A 508 -21.62 -25.21 22.92
N THR A 509 -21.07 -24.98 21.73
CA THR A 509 -20.07 -23.91 21.47
C THR A 509 -20.66 -22.67 20.80
N SER A 510 -21.91 -22.72 20.32
CA SER A 510 -22.60 -21.58 19.72
C SER A 510 -23.06 -20.57 20.78
N LEU A 511 -22.37 -19.44 20.89
CA LEU A 511 -22.69 -18.37 21.86
C LEU A 511 -23.99 -17.61 21.54
N GLU A 512 -24.47 -17.70 20.29
CA GLU A 512 -25.71 -17.09 19.82
C GLU A 512 -26.52 -18.14 19.02
N PRO A 513 -27.86 -18.06 18.97
CA PRO A 513 -28.67 -18.92 18.12
C PRO A 513 -28.52 -18.53 16.63
N PRO A 514 -28.53 -19.48 15.69
CA PRO A 514 -28.35 -19.20 14.27
C PRO A 514 -29.50 -18.35 13.70
N ILE A 515 -29.19 -17.12 13.30
CA ILE A 515 -30.15 -16.16 12.73
C ILE A 515 -30.45 -16.54 11.27
N PRO A 516 -31.73 -16.76 10.88
CA PRO A 516 -32.06 -17.14 9.51
C PRO A 516 -31.65 -16.09 8.48
N GLY A 517 -30.83 -16.48 7.51
CA GLY A 517 -30.32 -15.63 6.45
C GLY A 517 -28.87 -15.15 6.64
N GLU A 518 -28.25 -15.43 7.78
CA GLU A 518 -26.83 -15.15 7.99
C GLU A 518 -25.90 -16.27 7.51
N GLY A 519 -24.60 -16.00 7.40
CA GLY A 519 -23.64 -16.83 6.66
C GLY A 519 -23.50 -16.36 5.21
N LEU A 520 -23.44 -17.28 4.24
CA LEU A 520 -23.16 -16.95 2.83
C LEU A 520 -24.22 -16.02 2.21
N SER A 521 -25.50 -16.18 2.59
CA SER A 521 -26.58 -15.29 2.16
C SER A 521 -26.47 -13.88 2.72
N GLY A 522 -26.02 -13.73 3.97
CA GLY A 522 -25.76 -12.42 4.58
C GLY A 522 -24.54 -11.74 3.97
N LEU A 523 -23.47 -12.51 3.71
CA LEU A 523 -22.30 -12.03 2.98
C LEU A 523 -22.68 -11.56 1.56
N SER A 524 -23.56 -12.30 0.87
CA SER A 524 -24.05 -11.96 -0.47
C SER A 524 -24.89 -10.67 -0.53
N GLN A 525 -25.43 -10.20 0.60
CA GLN A 525 -26.12 -8.90 0.71
C GLN A 525 -25.14 -7.74 0.89
N ILE A 526 -23.94 -8.01 1.39
CA ILE A 526 -22.88 -7.01 1.65
C ILE A 526 -21.92 -6.91 0.47
N VAL A 527 -21.62 -8.03 -0.20
CA VAL A 527 -20.78 -8.15 -1.40
C VAL A 527 -21.50 -9.08 -2.38
N THR A 528 -21.93 -8.57 -3.54
CA THR A 528 -22.55 -9.44 -4.56
C THR A 528 -21.50 -10.41 -5.14
N PRO A 529 -21.90 -11.57 -5.68
CA PRO A 529 -20.95 -12.52 -6.25
C PRO A 529 -20.00 -11.92 -7.29
N GLU A 530 -20.48 -10.99 -8.11
CA GLU A 530 -19.75 -10.34 -9.21
C GLU A 530 -18.68 -9.36 -8.68
N ILE A 531 -18.95 -8.71 -7.55
CA ILE A 531 -17.95 -7.94 -6.78
C ILE A 531 -16.96 -8.91 -6.12
N GLY A 532 -17.45 -10.06 -5.63
CA GLY A 532 -16.65 -11.13 -5.04
C GLY A 532 -15.60 -11.71 -5.99
N GLU A 533 -15.97 -12.00 -7.24
CA GLU A 533 -15.03 -12.49 -8.28
C GLU A 533 -13.84 -11.52 -8.46
N ARG A 534 -14.11 -10.21 -8.56
CA ARG A 534 -13.07 -9.18 -8.68
C ARG A 534 -12.21 -9.03 -7.42
N LEU A 535 -12.80 -9.16 -6.23
CA LEU A 535 -12.04 -9.18 -4.97
C LEU A 535 -11.11 -10.41 -4.87
N ILE A 536 -11.52 -11.57 -5.39
CA ILE A 536 -10.67 -12.78 -5.45
C ILE A 536 -9.53 -12.62 -6.48
N GLN A 537 -9.77 -11.92 -7.59
CA GLN A 537 -8.72 -11.54 -8.56
C GLN A 537 -7.71 -10.54 -7.95
N LEU A 538 -8.16 -9.63 -7.09
CA LEU A 538 -7.26 -8.74 -6.33
C LEU A 538 -6.48 -9.50 -5.25
N PHE A 539 -7.11 -10.44 -4.54
CA PHE A 539 -6.44 -11.31 -3.57
C PHE A 539 -5.30 -12.11 -4.23
N THR A 540 -5.59 -12.76 -5.36
CA THR A 540 -4.59 -13.53 -6.11
C THR A 540 -3.43 -12.65 -6.56
N ARG A 541 -3.72 -11.49 -7.16
CA ARG A 541 -2.72 -10.53 -7.66
C ARG A 541 -1.82 -9.91 -6.58
N PHE A 542 -2.34 -9.64 -5.37
CA PHE A 542 -1.62 -8.85 -4.36
C PHE A 542 -1.22 -9.63 -3.09
N VAL A 543 -1.96 -10.66 -2.70
CA VAL A 543 -1.72 -11.45 -1.47
C VAL A 543 -1.17 -12.83 -1.81
N ASN A 544 -1.81 -13.56 -2.74
CA ASN A 544 -1.48 -14.98 -3.00
C ASN A 544 -0.07 -15.17 -3.59
N LEU A 545 0.45 -14.19 -4.35
CA LEU A 545 1.84 -14.21 -4.85
C LEU A 545 2.90 -14.18 -3.72
N GLN A 546 2.55 -13.66 -2.54
CA GLN A 546 3.46 -13.60 -1.38
C GLN A 546 3.20 -14.76 -0.40
N PHE A 547 1.93 -15.10 -0.20
CA PHE A 547 1.47 -16.19 0.67
C PHE A 547 0.52 -17.08 -0.15
N PRO A 548 0.99 -18.19 -0.76
CA PRO A 548 0.23 -18.99 -1.72
C PRO A 548 -0.77 -19.91 -1.01
N ILE A 549 -1.81 -19.28 -0.47
CA ILE A 549 -2.89 -19.87 0.34
C ILE A 549 -3.91 -20.59 -0.56
N LEU A 550 -4.13 -20.08 -1.78
CA LEU A 550 -5.04 -20.64 -2.80
C LEU A 550 -4.23 -21.24 -3.96
N SER A 551 -4.76 -22.28 -4.62
CA SER A 551 -4.23 -22.78 -5.89
C SER A 551 -4.80 -21.94 -7.04
N GLU A 552 -3.97 -21.52 -7.99
CA GLU A 552 -4.43 -20.69 -9.11
C GLU A 552 -5.43 -21.43 -10.00
N ASP A 553 -5.29 -22.75 -10.14
CA ASP A 553 -6.17 -23.63 -10.91
C ASP A 553 -7.52 -23.92 -10.23
N ARG A 554 -7.71 -23.53 -8.97
CA ARG A 554 -8.95 -23.74 -8.19
C ARG A 554 -9.20 -22.59 -7.22
N LEU A 555 -9.58 -21.44 -7.77
CA LEU A 555 -10.03 -20.29 -6.99
C LEU A 555 -11.42 -20.53 -6.36
N PRO A 556 -11.73 -19.91 -5.20
CA PRO A 556 -13.06 -19.98 -4.60
C PRO A 556 -14.16 -19.42 -5.52
N ASP A 557 -15.27 -20.15 -5.67
CA ASP A 557 -16.52 -19.65 -6.23
C ASP A 557 -17.27 -18.78 -5.18
N PRO A 558 -17.56 -17.50 -5.43
CA PRO A 558 -18.36 -16.63 -4.55
C PRO A 558 -19.75 -17.16 -4.16
N ARG A 559 -20.32 -18.11 -4.92
CA ARG A 559 -21.68 -18.64 -4.75
C ARG A 559 -21.73 -20.01 -4.08
N ALA A 560 -20.60 -20.72 -4.00
CA ALA A 560 -20.52 -22.07 -3.42
C ALA A 560 -19.45 -22.23 -2.33
N SER A 561 -18.48 -21.30 -2.24
CA SER A 561 -17.42 -21.36 -1.22
C SER A 561 -17.94 -20.90 0.14
N SER A 562 -17.24 -21.34 1.19
CA SER A 562 -17.66 -21.07 2.57
C SER A 562 -17.55 -19.59 2.95
N ALA A 563 -18.51 -19.12 3.76
CA ALA A 563 -18.64 -17.71 4.13
C ALA A 563 -17.40 -17.14 4.84
N HIS A 564 -16.74 -17.91 5.72
CA HIS A 564 -15.52 -17.45 6.40
C HIS A 564 -14.35 -17.17 5.44
N LEU A 565 -14.14 -18.02 4.43
CA LEU A 565 -13.07 -17.86 3.45
C LEU A 565 -13.34 -16.64 2.57
N LEU A 566 -14.56 -16.54 2.02
CA LEU A 566 -14.95 -15.41 1.17
C LEU A 566 -14.89 -14.08 1.94
N ALA A 567 -15.43 -14.02 3.17
CA ALA A 567 -15.39 -12.80 3.98
C ALA A 567 -13.95 -12.37 4.34
N ALA A 568 -13.06 -13.33 4.66
CA ALA A 568 -11.65 -13.04 4.91
C ALA A 568 -10.92 -12.54 3.65
N ILE A 569 -11.16 -13.15 2.49
CA ILE A 569 -10.62 -12.72 1.19
C ILE A 569 -11.11 -11.30 0.85
N TYR A 570 -12.42 -11.04 0.96
CA TYR A 570 -13.01 -9.73 0.65
C TYR A 570 -12.43 -8.64 1.56
N LEU A 571 -12.28 -8.94 2.86
CA LEU A 571 -11.72 -8.03 3.86
C LEU A 571 -10.26 -7.63 3.54
N ILE A 572 -9.36 -8.60 3.36
CA ILE A 572 -7.95 -8.28 3.10
C ILE A 572 -7.73 -7.62 1.73
N SER A 573 -8.68 -7.79 0.80
CA SER A 573 -8.59 -7.26 -0.57
C SER A 573 -9.09 -5.82 -0.73
N GLN A 574 -9.81 -5.28 0.26
CA GLN A 574 -10.37 -3.92 0.18
C GLN A 574 -9.36 -2.81 -0.17
N PRO A 575 -8.12 -2.79 0.38
CA PRO A 575 -7.13 -1.77 0.03
C PRO A 575 -6.74 -1.78 -1.45
N PHE A 576 -6.86 -2.92 -2.12
CA PHE A 576 -6.46 -3.12 -3.51
C PHE A 576 -7.58 -2.84 -4.52
N THR A 577 -8.81 -2.52 -4.07
CA THR A 577 -9.94 -2.13 -4.93
C THR A 577 -9.61 -1.00 -5.90
N THR A 578 -8.67 -0.13 -5.54
CA THR A 578 -8.13 0.94 -6.39
C THR A 578 -7.34 0.47 -7.62
N PHE A 579 -7.03 -0.82 -7.74
CA PHE A 579 -6.32 -1.43 -8.87
C PHE A 579 -7.22 -2.28 -9.80
N ASP A 580 -8.53 -2.30 -9.55
CA ASP A 580 -9.57 -2.89 -10.40
C ASP A 580 -10.44 -1.79 -11.00
N ASP A 581 -10.75 -1.87 -12.30
CA ASP A 581 -11.39 -0.78 -13.07
C ASP A 581 -12.88 -0.56 -12.80
N TYR A 582 -13.54 -1.50 -12.11
CA TYR A 582 -14.94 -1.38 -11.70
C TYR A 582 -15.04 -1.04 -10.21
N LEU A 583 -14.31 -1.78 -9.36
CA LEU A 583 -14.32 -1.59 -7.91
C LEU A 583 -13.75 -0.23 -7.49
N CYS A 584 -12.81 0.35 -8.26
CA CYS A 584 -12.29 1.70 -8.02
C CYS A 584 -13.30 2.82 -8.32
N ILE A 585 -14.52 2.49 -8.76
CA ILE A 585 -15.64 3.41 -8.95
C ILE A 585 -16.80 3.00 -8.04
N GLU A 586 -17.24 1.73 -8.14
CA GLU A 586 -18.40 1.20 -7.43
C GLU A 586 -18.27 1.31 -5.90
N LEU A 587 -17.09 0.96 -5.36
CA LEU A 587 -16.88 0.90 -3.91
C LEU A 587 -16.35 2.22 -3.32
N VAL A 588 -16.29 3.31 -4.09
CA VAL A 588 -15.76 4.61 -3.62
C VAL A 588 -16.67 5.27 -2.59
N TYR A 589 -17.99 5.21 -2.82
CA TYR A 589 -18.99 5.92 -2.01
C TYR A 589 -19.64 5.03 -0.95
N SER A 590 -19.66 3.72 -1.17
CA SER A 590 -20.27 2.72 -0.28
C SER A 590 -19.41 1.44 -0.22
N PRO A 591 -18.15 1.51 0.27
CA PRO A 591 -17.34 0.30 0.45
C PRO A 591 -17.98 -0.62 1.49
N PRO A 592 -17.86 -1.96 1.36
CA PRO A 592 -18.31 -2.89 2.39
C PRO A 592 -17.62 -2.59 3.72
N SER A 593 -18.35 -2.66 4.83
CA SER A 593 -17.78 -2.37 6.15
C SER A 593 -16.70 -3.40 6.52
N PRO A 594 -15.45 -2.98 6.79
CA PRO A 594 -14.38 -3.90 7.18
C PRO A 594 -14.70 -4.62 8.50
N GLN A 595 -15.43 -3.94 9.39
CA GLN A 595 -15.82 -4.51 10.68
C GLN A 595 -16.85 -5.62 10.54
N ASP A 596 -17.82 -5.46 9.63
CA ASP A 596 -18.87 -6.45 9.41
C ASP A 596 -18.33 -7.67 8.64
N LEU A 597 -17.45 -7.45 7.66
CA LEU A 597 -16.69 -8.55 7.02
C LEU A 597 -15.82 -9.31 8.02
N PHE A 598 -15.10 -8.62 8.92
CA PHE A 598 -14.32 -9.27 9.98
C PHE A 598 -15.22 -10.05 10.95
N ARG A 599 -16.37 -9.51 11.38
CA ARG A 599 -17.30 -10.23 12.27
C ARG A 599 -17.84 -11.51 11.62
N ILE A 600 -18.23 -11.46 10.34
CA ILE A 600 -18.67 -12.65 9.59
C ILE A 600 -17.52 -13.65 9.48
N ALA A 601 -16.34 -13.22 9.01
CA ALA A 601 -15.18 -14.10 8.87
C ALA A 601 -14.79 -14.79 10.18
N TRP A 602 -14.77 -14.04 11.29
CA TRP A 602 -14.43 -14.54 12.61
C TRP A 602 -15.50 -15.51 13.16
N ARG A 603 -16.79 -15.15 13.10
CA ARG A 603 -17.86 -16.00 13.65
C ARG A 603 -17.99 -17.32 12.90
N GLU A 604 -18.09 -17.26 11.57
CA GLU A 604 -18.23 -18.46 10.75
C GLU A 604 -16.99 -19.38 10.86
N LEU A 605 -15.80 -18.81 11.12
CA LEU A 605 -14.60 -19.58 11.48
C LEU A 605 -14.69 -20.23 12.86
N ASN A 606 -15.25 -19.56 13.87
CA ASN A 606 -15.43 -20.16 15.19
C ASN A 606 -16.42 -21.33 15.16
N HIS A 607 -17.51 -21.24 14.38
CA HIS A 607 -18.42 -22.37 14.14
C HIS A 607 -17.69 -23.57 13.49
N ALA A 608 -16.75 -23.30 12.57
CA ALA A 608 -15.94 -24.30 11.88
C ALA A 608 -14.82 -24.91 12.75
N LEU A 609 -14.53 -24.42 13.96
CA LEU A 609 -13.50 -25.02 14.84
C LEU A 609 -13.83 -26.45 15.28
N SER A 610 -15.13 -26.80 15.31
CA SER A 610 -15.62 -28.16 15.59
C SER A 610 -15.25 -29.16 14.48
N GLU A 611 -15.12 -28.69 13.25
CA GLU A 611 -14.85 -29.49 12.04
C GLU A 611 -13.99 -28.69 11.08
N PRO A 612 -12.68 -28.52 11.36
CA PRO A 612 -11.82 -27.72 10.53
C PRO A 612 -11.68 -28.32 9.14
N THR A 613 -11.55 -27.45 8.14
CA THR A 613 -11.39 -27.78 6.72
C THR A 613 -10.21 -27.01 6.13
N ILE A 614 -9.77 -27.37 4.93
CA ILE A 614 -8.80 -26.57 4.18
C ILE A 614 -9.27 -25.11 4.05
N GLN A 615 -10.58 -24.87 3.83
CA GLN A 615 -11.13 -23.51 3.75
C GLN A 615 -11.11 -22.76 5.08
N SER A 616 -11.32 -23.43 6.22
CA SER A 616 -11.25 -22.79 7.54
C SER A 616 -9.82 -22.42 7.92
N LEU A 617 -8.86 -23.27 7.57
CA LEU A 617 -7.44 -22.97 7.72
C LEU A 617 -7.02 -21.79 6.81
N GLN A 618 -7.44 -21.79 5.55
CA GLN A 618 -7.20 -20.67 4.62
C GLN A 618 -7.78 -19.35 5.16
N ALA A 619 -9.01 -19.36 5.67
CA ALA A 619 -9.64 -18.18 6.27
C ALA A 619 -8.84 -17.66 7.49
N ALA A 620 -8.40 -18.56 8.38
CA ALA A 620 -7.63 -18.21 9.56
C ALA A 620 -6.26 -17.59 9.21
N LEU A 621 -5.55 -18.16 8.22
CA LEU A 621 -4.28 -17.60 7.73
C LEU A 621 -4.46 -16.19 7.15
N ILE A 622 -5.54 -15.95 6.40
CA ILE A 622 -5.85 -14.62 5.86
C ILE A 622 -6.17 -13.62 7.00
N LEU A 623 -6.89 -14.04 8.04
CA LEU A 623 -7.16 -13.21 9.22
C LEU A 623 -5.91 -12.91 10.07
N LEU A 624 -4.90 -13.80 10.06
CA LEU A 624 -3.59 -13.52 10.67
C LEU A 624 -2.80 -12.47 9.87
N LEU A 625 -2.83 -12.55 8.54
CA LEU A 625 -2.19 -11.58 7.63
C LEU A 625 -2.88 -10.21 7.63
N HIS A 626 -4.16 -10.12 7.99
CA HIS A 626 -4.91 -8.86 8.02
C HIS A 626 -4.25 -7.81 8.95
N PRO A 627 -4.09 -6.55 8.53
CA PRO A 627 -3.51 -5.49 9.37
C PRO A 627 -4.27 -5.23 10.69
N PRO A 628 -3.63 -4.65 11.72
CA PRO A 628 -4.33 -4.25 12.95
C PRO A 628 -5.32 -3.11 12.67
N SER A 629 -6.56 -3.24 13.16
CA SER A 629 -7.65 -2.26 12.94
C SER A 629 -7.38 -0.88 13.55
N ASN A 630 -6.42 -0.77 14.46
CA ASN A 630 -5.90 0.49 14.99
C ASN A 630 -4.38 0.55 14.73
N PRO A 631 -3.88 1.34 13.77
CA PRO A 631 -2.46 1.43 13.44
C PRO A 631 -1.54 1.95 14.56
N LEU A 632 -2.09 2.47 15.66
CA LEU A 632 -1.32 2.86 16.85
C LEU A 632 -1.08 1.68 17.83
N LEU A 633 -1.82 0.59 17.68
CA LEU A 633 -1.56 -0.67 18.35
C LEU A 633 -0.84 -1.58 17.36
N LEU A 634 0.45 -1.84 17.61
CA LEU A 634 1.23 -2.79 16.81
C LEU A 634 0.51 -4.13 16.68
N ASP A 635 -0.05 -4.64 17.79
CA ASP A 635 -0.68 -5.94 17.86
C ASP A 635 -1.88 -6.03 18.81
N SER A 636 -2.66 -7.09 18.62
CA SER A 636 -3.72 -7.52 19.54
C SER A 636 -3.46 -8.94 20.03
N THR A 637 -3.77 -9.23 21.30
CA THR A 637 -3.66 -10.58 21.86
C THR A 637 -4.45 -11.61 21.06
N VAL A 638 -5.56 -11.19 20.44
CA VAL A 638 -6.42 -12.01 19.57
C VAL A 638 -5.66 -12.63 18.39
N LYS A 639 -4.69 -11.92 17.78
CA LYS A 639 -3.85 -12.51 16.72
C LYS A 639 -3.05 -13.71 17.22
N TRP A 640 -2.49 -13.64 18.42
CA TRP A 640 -1.73 -14.75 18.99
C TRP A 640 -2.62 -15.93 19.36
N THR A 641 -3.82 -15.69 19.89
CA THR A 641 -4.81 -16.74 20.12
C THR A 641 -5.26 -17.39 18.81
N LEU A 642 -5.49 -16.60 17.76
CA LEU A 642 -5.81 -17.10 16.42
C LEU A 642 -4.66 -17.95 15.84
N LEU A 643 -3.39 -17.57 16.06
CA LEU A 643 -2.25 -18.36 15.63
C LEU A 643 -2.26 -19.75 16.30
N GLY A 644 -2.44 -19.81 17.62
CA GLY A 644 -2.58 -21.08 18.35
C GLY A 644 -3.72 -21.96 17.80
N MET A 645 -4.90 -21.37 17.55
CA MET A 645 -6.02 -22.09 16.92
C MET A 645 -5.69 -22.56 15.50
N THR A 646 -4.95 -21.77 14.72
CA THR A 646 -4.54 -22.09 13.34
C THR A 646 -3.56 -23.26 13.30
N VAL A 647 -2.59 -23.31 14.22
CA VAL A 647 -1.66 -24.45 14.37
C VAL A 647 -2.43 -25.72 14.75
N SER A 648 -3.35 -25.64 15.71
CA SER A 648 -4.20 -26.78 16.10
C SER A 648 -5.07 -27.28 14.93
N MET A 649 -5.70 -26.39 14.14
CA MET A 649 -6.45 -26.80 12.95
C MET A 649 -5.57 -27.50 11.91
N ALA A 650 -4.37 -26.98 11.65
CA ALA A 650 -3.42 -27.59 10.73
C ALA A 650 -2.89 -28.95 11.25
N GLN A 651 -2.79 -29.13 12.57
CA GLN A 651 -2.49 -30.42 13.18
C GLN A 651 -3.63 -31.42 13.02
N THR A 652 -4.88 -31.03 13.31
CA THR A 652 -6.10 -31.84 13.10
C THR A 652 -6.26 -32.28 11.64
N LEU A 653 -5.94 -31.40 10.68
CA LEU A 653 -5.95 -31.69 9.24
C LEU A 653 -4.70 -32.46 8.77
N GLY A 654 -3.69 -32.66 9.63
CA GLY A 654 -2.48 -33.42 9.35
C GLY A 654 -1.42 -32.72 8.48
N LEU A 655 -1.47 -31.39 8.33
CA LEU A 655 -0.52 -30.63 7.49
C LEU A 655 0.90 -30.54 8.08
N HIS A 656 1.08 -30.83 9.36
CA HIS A 656 2.41 -30.89 10.00
C HIS A 656 3.27 -32.07 9.48
N LEU A 657 2.65 -33.03 8.78
CA LEU A 657 3.30 -34.17 8.15
C LEU A 657 3.53 -33.91 6.64
N ASP A 658 4.49 -34.60 6.02
CA ASP A 658 4.72 -34.51 4.57
C ASP A 658 3.78 -35.46 3.79
N PRO A 659 2.90 -34.94 2.90
CA PRO A 659 1.98 -35.74 2.10
C PRO A 659 2.59 -36.27 0.80
N SER A 660 3.86 -36.02 0.48
CA SER A 660 4.48 -36.36 -0.83
C SER A 660 4.46 -37.84 -1.23
N ILE A 661 4.13 -38.74 -0.29
CA ILE A 661 3.99 -40.20 -0.53
C ILE A 661 2.63 -40.74 -0.06
N TRP A 662 1.62 -39.87 0.05
CA TRP A 662 0.25 -40.26 0.43
C TRP A 662 -0.57 -40.66 -0.81
N ASN A 663 -1.42 -41.66 -0.65
CA ASN A 663 -2.35 -42.13 -1.67
C ASN A 663 -3.59 -41.20 -1.76
N ILE A 664 -3.38 -39.95 -2.16
CA ILE A 664 -4.38 -38.88 -2.35
C ILE A 664 -4.09 -38.12 -3.67
N PRO A 665 -5.00 -37.27 -4.20
CA PRO A 665 -4.75 -36.47 -5.40
C PRO A 665 -3.52 -35.55 -5.28
N SER A 666 -2.79 -35.39 -6.39
CA SER A 666 -1.63 -34.47 -6.52
C SER A 666 -1.93 -33.07 -6.01
N ASP A 667 -3.10 -32.54 -6.33
CA ASP A 667 -3.50 -31.17 -6.06
C ASP A 667 -3.71 -30.94 -4.55
N GLU A 668 -4.14 -31.99 -3.84
CA GLU A 668 -4.24 -32.01 -2.37
C GLU A 668 -2.84 -32.10 -1.75
N ILE A 669 -1.91 -32.90 -2.31
CA ILE A 669 -0.49 -32.92 -1.88
C ILE A 669 0.13 -31.53 -1.99
N HIS A 670 0.06 -30.88 -3.15
CA HIS A 670 0.62 -29.54 -3.34
C HIS A 670 -0.05 -28.48 -2.45
N THR A 671 -1.38 -28.50 -2.33
CA THR A 671 -2.13 -27.57 -1.47
C THR A 671 -1.78 -27.74 0.00
N ARG A 672 -1.69 -28.98 0.50
CA ARG A 672 -1.29 -29.29 1.89
C ARG A 672 0.15 -28.88 2.16
N ARG A 673 1.07 -29.10 1.21
CA ARG A 673 2.48 -28.65 1.32
C ARG A 673 2.60 -27.13 1.40
N ARG A 674 1.93 -26.39 0.51
CA ARG A 674 1.88 -24.92 0.55
C ARG A 674 1.34 -24.40 1.88
N LEU A 675 0.15 -24.85 2.28
CA LEU A 675 -0.50 -24.37 3.50
C LEU A 675 0.29 -24.72 4.76
N SER A 676 0.95 -25.89 4.79
CA SER A 676 1.84 -26.28 5.88
C SER A 676 2.99 -25.29 6.06
N TRP A 677 3.64 -24.89 4.96
CA TRP A 677 4.68 -23.87 5.00
C TRP A 677 4.12 -22.48 5.36
N VAL A 678 2.95 -22.07 4.87
CA VAL A 678 2.36 -20.76 5.24
C VAL A 678 2.06 -20.70 6.75
N VAL A 679 1.56 -21.79 7.35
CA VAL A 679 1.37 -21.90 8.81
C VAL A 679 2.72 -21.78 9.53
N PHE A 680 3.75 -22.51 9.09
CA PHE A 680 5.11 -22.41 9.64
C PHE A 680 5.67 -20.98 9.56
N ALA A 681 5.55 -20.33 8.40
CA ALA A 681 6.07 -18.98 8.20
C ALA A 681 5.36 -17.95 9.09
N ILE A 682 4.02 -17.95 9.14
CA ILE A 682 3.27 -17.01 9.98
C ILE A 682 3.60 -17.21 11.46
N ASP A 683 3.78 -18.46 11.93
CA ASP A 683 4.24 -18.73 13.30
C ASP A 683 5.60 -18.08 13.60
N LYS A 684 6.63 -18.32 12.77
CA LYS A 684 7.98 -17.77 13.01
C LYS A 684 8.02 -16.24 12.94
N TRP A 685 7.35 -15.64 11.96
CA TRP A 685 7.35 -14.18 11.80
C TRP A 685 6.55 -13.47 12.90
N LEU A 686 5.44 -14.04 13.40
CA LEU A 686 4.71 -13.48 14.53
C LEU A 686 5.44 -13.74 15.86
N ALA A 687 6.03 -14.92 16.07
CA ALA A 687 6.85 -15.22 17.25
C ALA A 687 8.02 -14.23 17.40
N PHE A 688 8.75 -14.00 16.30
CA PHE A 688 9.80 -12.97 16.24
C PHE A 688 9.25 -11.57 16.52
N SER A 689 8.18 -11.15 15.83
CA SER A 689 7.63 -9.79 15.96
C SER A 689 7.12 -9.50 17.38
N PHE A 690 6.57 -10.50 18.07
CA PHE A 690 5.97 -10.33 19.40
C PHE A 690 6.95 -10.64 20.55
N GLY A 691 8.17 -11.11 20.24
CA GLY A 691 9.14 -11.56 21.24
C GLY A 691 8.66 -12.79 22.05
N ARG A 692 7.97 -13.74 21.39
CA ARG A 692 7.33 -14.90 22.02
C ARG A 692 7.96 -16.22 21.55
N PRO A 693 7.90 -17.29 22.36
CA PRO A 693 8.17 -18.65 21.87
C PRO A 693 7.24 -18.98 20.70
N SER A 694 7.78 -19.58 19.66
CA SER A 694 7.01 -20.08 18.52
C SER A 694 6.20 -21.33 18.90
N HIS A 695 5.03 -21.51 18.31
CA HIS A 695 4.15 -22.66 18.58
C HIS A 695 4.61 -23.96 17.89
N ILE A 696 5.50 -23.87 16.91
CA ILE A 696 5.88 -25.00 16.04
C ILE A 696 7.35 -25.36 16.23
N SER A 697 7.64 -26.61 16.60
CA SER A 697 9.01 -27.14 16.63
C SER A 697 9.35 -27.88 15.33
N ARG A 698 10.63 -27.88 14.91
CA ARG A 698 11.11 -28.73 13.80
C ARG A 698 10.92 -30.22 14.02
N ASN A 699 10.83 -30.66 15.28
CA ASN A 699 10.59 -32.06 15.62
C ASN A 699 9.17 -32.51 15.27
N ASP A 700 8.22 -31.57 15.30
CA ASP A 700 6.79 -31.80 15.23
C ASP A 700 6.18 -31.29 13.89
N TRP A 701 7.03 -30.80 12.98
CA TRP A 701 6.61 -30.17 11.72
C TRP A 701 7.61 -30.42 10.58
N LEU A 702 7.22 -31.21 9.60
CA LEU A 702 8.14 -31.75 8.58
C LEU A 702 8.38 -30.81 7.38
N ILE A 703 7.52 -29.82 7.16
CA ILE A 703 7.60 -28.91 6.00
C ILE A 703 8.01 -27.51 6.45
N THR A 704 9.27 -27.15 6.20
CA THR A 704 9.84 -25.85 6.60
C THR A 704 10.23 -24.95 5.41
N GLU A 705 10.29 -25.51 4.19
CA GLU A 705 10.60 -24.79 2.94
C GLU A 705 9.67 -25.21 1.79
N LEU A 706 9.58 -24.36 0.76
CA LEU A 706 8.85 -24.64 -0.49
C LEU A 706 9.82 -24.99 -1.63
N ASN A 707 9.46 -26.01 -2.41
CA ASN A 707 10.05 -26.29 -3.72
C ASN A 707 9.25 -25.61 -4.84
N SER A 708 9.82 -25.44 -6.04
CA SER A 708 9.09 -24.85 -7.16
C SER A 708 7.86 -25.68 -7.56
N SER A 709 7.96 -27.01 -7.47
CA SER A 709 6.86 -27.97 -7.66
C SER A 709 5.69 -27.81 -6.68
N ASP A 710 5.88 -27.10 -5.57
CA ASP A 710 4.80 -26.86 -4.62
C ASP A 710 3.93 -25.65 -5.06
N ILE A 711 4.42 -24.82 -5.99
CA ILE A 711 3.79 -23.54 -6.38
C ILE A 711 3.46 -23.47 -7.88
N GLU A 712 4.32 -23.98 -8.76
CA GLU A 712 4.12 -23.98 -10.22
C GLU A 712 3.05 -25.03 -10.60
N SER A 713 1.97 -24.61 -11.28
CA SER A 713 1.14 -25.52 -12.08
C SER A 713 1.76 -25.68 -13.47
N GLU A 714 1.43 -26.75 -14.21
CA GLU A 714 2.06 -27.11 -15.49
C GLU A 714 1.92 -26.05 -16.62
N THR A 715 1.26 -24.92 -16.35
CA THR A 715 0.94 -23.87 -17.33
C THR A 715 1.50 -22.48 -16.98
N SER A 716 2.04 -22.24 -15.78
CA SER A 716 2.43 -20.90 -15.34
C SER A 716 3.84 -20.49 -15.80
N THR A 717 4.07 -19.18 -15.96
CA THR A 717 5.35 -18.65 -16.44
C THR A 717 6.34 -18.48 -15.28
N SER A 718 7.47 -19.18 -15.37
CA SER A 718 8.45 -19.35 -14.28
C SER A 718 9.19 -18.05 -13.89
N GLY A 719 8.51 -17.23 -13.11
CA GLY A 719 9.02 -15.95 -12.59
C GLY A 719 8.15 -15.30 -11.50
N ALA A 720 6.86 -15.61 -11.43
CA ALA A 720 5.94 -14.99 -10.47
C ALA A 720 6.23 -15.33 -8.99
N HIS A 721 6.67 -16.57 -8.71
CA HIS A 721 6.73 -17.11 -7.33
C HIS A 721 8.14 -17.11 -6.70
N LEU A 722 9.14 -16.52 -7.36
CA LEU A 722 10.52 -16.46 -6.85
C LEU A 722 10.60 -15.84 -5.44
N TYR A 723 9.72 -14.88 -5.14
CA TYR A 723 9.62 -14.27 -3.81
C TYR A 723 9.29 -15.31 -2.73
N ALA A 724 8.28 -16.17 -2.93
CA ALA A 724 7.85 -17.14 -1.92
C ALA A 724 8.95 -18.18 -1.62
N ILE A 725 9.71 -18.60 -2.64
CA ILE A 725 10.83 -19.55 -2.49
C ILE A 725 12.02 -18.93 -1.74
N GLU A 726 12.38 -17.67 -2.01
CA GLU A 726 13.44 -17.01 -1.22
C GLU A 726 12.95 -16.64 0.20
N PHE A 727 11.67 -16.31 0.36
CA PHE A 727 11.05 -16.05 1.66
C PHE A 727 10.93 -17.32 2.52
N SER A 728 10.78 -18.51 1.91
CA SER A 728 10.82 -19.77 2.66
C SER A 728 12.20 -20.02 3.27
N LYS A 729 13.28 -19.84 2.50
CA LYS A 729 14.66 -19.95 2.99
C LYS A 729 14.97 -18.92 4.08
N LEU A 730 14.50 -17.67 3.92
CA LEU A 730 14.65 -16.64 4.95
C LEU A 730 13.91 -17.02 6.24
N THR A 731 12.74 -17.66 6.14
CA THR A 731 11.98 -18.19 7.27
C THR A 731 12.73 -19.33 7.98
N THR A 732 13.38 -20.23 7.24
CA THR A 732 14.28 -21.26 7.82
C THR A 732 15.44 -20.64 8.61
N ILE A 733 16.02 -19.56 8.09
CA ILE A 733 17.09 -18.82 8.80
C ILE A 733 16.55 -18.16 10.07
N LEU A 734 15.36 -17.54 10.00
CA LEU A 734 14.70 -16.94 11.17
C LEU A 734 14.40 -17.98 12.25
N ASP A 735 13.88 -19.15 11.87
CA ASP A 735 13.63 -20.25 12.80
C ASP A 735 14.91 -20.75 13.48
N ASN A 736 16.02 -20.89 12.74
CA ASN A 736 17.31 -21.25 13.32
C ASN A 736 17.80 -20.21 14.34
N VAL A 737 17.54 -18.91 14.09
CA VAL A 737 17.83 -17.84 15.05
C VAL A 737 16.92 -17.94 16.28
N LEU A 738 15.60 -18.08 16.10
CA LEU A 738 14.63 -18.23 17.21
C LEU A 738 14.90 -19.45 18.08
N THR A 739 15.44 -20.53 17.51
CA THR A 739 15.82 -21.77 18.23
C THR A 739 17.17 -21.62 18.96
N SER A 740 17.90 -20.52 18.76
CA SER A 740 19.22 -20.24 19.36
C SER A 740 19.23 -19.15 20.43
N LEU A 741 18.07 -18.58 20.75
CA LEU A 741 17.85 -17.52 21.74
C LEU A 741 17.33 -18.09 23.08
#